data_AF-A0A923J9R2-F1
#
_entry.id   AF-A0A923J9R2-F1
#
_cell.length_a   1.000
_cell.length_b   1.000
_cell.length_c   1.000
_cell.angle_alpha   90.00
_cell.angle_beta   90.00
_cell.angle_gamma   90.00
#
_symmetry.space_group_name_H-M   'P 1'
#
loop_
_entity.id
_entity.type
_entity.pdbx_description
1 polymer ?
#
loop_
_entity_poly.entity_id
_entity_poly.type
_entity_poly.pdbx_seq_one_letter_code
_entity_poly.pdbx_strand_id
1 'polypeptide(L)'
;MTTTPELPVIDLNGSGTRRAICPHDCPDGCAMTVTVEDGRATAVRGDPDHPFTRGGLCVKVNNYVDRVYSPDRITTPLRRTGPKGSGRFEQITWDEALDTIASTWKRVIAEHGAEAVMPVSYLGTQGTLNGLNVGDPFFNRMGATVSERTYCDSGASTAYVMSVGPTAGVDPESLVHSRYIVIWACNMISTNLHLWPFVAEAQRRGAKVVVIDPVRHRTAARADWHVPIRPGTDGALAMALIHVIIGEGLTDDAYVADHTLGIDELTERVAGCTPEWAEAETGIPADDIRTLAREYAAGQPSMIRIGVAIERHPGGGSTVRAISCLPGLVGAWRRPGGGLLALPLWAFPVNWDALSRPELRPEGTRIINQFHLGRALNGEVDGPPIHALMVYNSNPVVVCPDQEKVLAGLAREDLFTVVSEQFLTDTAQYADIVLPAATQLEQTDVMFSWGHFYIGLNRPSIPPVGEAVSNTELFRRLAAAMGYDDDCFRMTDEELIAAAYDWSAPALQGITPQTLAETGWARLNLPSPDDYAPHAEGGFPTPSGRHEFLSGAAAGGDFVLPLFRQGSNEAQPGGVVDPLPRYVPPAGTDGAHPLCLISPKSHAYINSSYANLAAQQRVQGEPSAWLHPTDAADRGVVDGDLVRVFNDRGEILVRAVVTEEVTRGVVMASMGAWRAQAKGQATVNAINPTGFADLGHAPTFSDTKVQVERS
;
A
#
# COMPACT_ATOMS: atom_id res chain seq x y z
N MET A 1 -11.96 29.53 9.93
CA MET A 1 -13.24 29.11 9.34
C MET A 1 -13.00 28.96 7.85
N THR A 2 -12.81 27.72 7.39
CA THR A 2 -12.77 27.40 5.97
C THR A 2 -14.18 27.56 5.41
N THR A 3 -14.36 28.42 4.42
CA THR A 3 -15.63 28.57 3.72
C THR A 3 -15.91 27.33 2.89
N THR A 4 -17.11 26.75 3.02
CA THR A 4 -17.57 25.63 2.19
C THR A 4 -17.41 25.97 0.71
N PRO A 5 -16.73 25.13 -0.08
CA PRO A 5 -16.52 25.42 -1.49
C PRO A 5 -17.84 25.30 -2.25
N GLU A 6 -18.26 26.38 -2.91
CA GLU A 6 -19.38 26.34 -3.86
C GLU A 6 -18.92 25.66 -5.16
N LEU A 7 -19.13 24.35 -5.28
CA LEU A 7 -18.84 23.60 -6.50
C LEU A 7 -20.03 23.65 -7.47
N PRO A 8 -19.81 23.71 -8.80
CA PRO A 8 -20.90 23.76 -9.78
C PRO A 8 -21.79 22.51 -9.72
N VAL A 9 -23.12 22.63 -9.67
CA VAL A 9 -24.02 21.46 -9.68
C VAL A 9 -23.82 20.63 -10.96
N ILE A 10 -23.73 19.30 -10.83
CA ILE A 10 -23.63 18.37 -11.96
C ILE A 10 -25.01 17.78 -12.24
N ASP A 11 -25.48 17.88 -13.48
CA ASP A 11 -26.58 17.04 -13.96
C ASP A 11 -26.08 15.61 -14.17
N LEU A 12 -26.42 14.72 -13.24
CA LEU A 12 -26.07 13.32 -13.27
C LEU A 12 -26.91 12.50 -14.26
N ASN A 13 -28.04 13.04 -14.74
CA ASN A 13 -28.90 12.36 -15.72
C ASN A 13 -28.58 12.79 -17.16
N GLY A 14 -27.86 13.90 -17.34
CA GLY A 14 -27.50 14.44 -18.64
C GLY A 14 -26.32 13.72 -19.30
N SER A 15 -26.40 13.55 -20.62
CA SER A 15 -25.32 13.00 -21.44
C SER A 15 -24.10 13.93 -21.52
N GLY A 16 -22.92 13.37 -21.78
CA GLY A 16 -21.69 14.13 -22.03
C GLY A 16 -20.44 13.44 -21.50
N THR A 17 -19.33 14.17 -21.47
CA THR A 17 -18.09 13.69 -20.86
C THR A 17 -17.92 14.29 -19.48
N ARG A 18 -17.50 13.49 -18.51
CA ARG A 18 -17.19 13.88 -17.12
C ARG A 18 -15.74 13.50 -16.80
N ARG A 19 -15.13 14.17 -15.83
CA ARG A 19 -13.81 13.81 -15.32
C ARG A 19 -13.93 13.01 -14.03
N ALA A 20 -13.02 12.06 -13.85
CA ALA A 20 -12.93 11.21 -12.66
C ALA A 20 -11.46 10.89 -12.37
N ILE A 21 -11.15 10.47 -11.14
CA ILE A 21 -9.80 10.04 -10.74
C ILE A 21 -9.89 8.59 -10.27
N CYS A 22 -8.99 7.73 -10.74
CA CYS A 22 -8.97 6.31 -10.39
C CYS A 22 -8.69 6.10 -8.89
N PRO A 23 -9.52 5.32 -8.16
CA PRO A 23 -9.46 5.22 -6.69
C PRO A 23 -8.49 4.15 -6.16
N HIS A 24 -7.79 3.44 -7.04
CA HIS A 24 -7.19 2.16 -6.66
C HIS A 24 -5.82 2.29 -6.02
N ASP A 25 -5.49 1.29 -5.18
CA ASP A 25 -4.20 1.09 -4.51
C ASP A 25 -3.03 0.91 -5.49
N CYS A 26 -2.63 2.02 -6.11
CA CYS A 26 -1.58 2.16 -7.12
C CYS A 26 -1.00 3.59 -7.06
N PRO A 27 0.30 3.81 -7.30
CA PRO A 27 0.91 5.14 -7.25
C PRO A 27 0.48 6.08 -8.39
N ASP A 28 -0.34 5.62 -9.32
CA ASP A 28 -0.57 6.30 -10.59
C ASP A 28 -1.67 7.36 -10.56
N GLY A 29 -2.60 7.32 -9.59
CA GLY A 29 -3.67 8.32 -9.42
C GLY A 29 -4.38 8.73 -10.73
N CYS A 30 -4.64 7.78 -11.65
CA CYS A 30 -4.94 8.11 -13.04
C CYS A 30 -6.14 9.06 -13.20
N ALA A 31 -5.94 10.15 -13.93
CA ALA A 31 -7.03 10.99 -14.42
C ALA A 31 -7.80 10.25 -15.54
N MET A 32 -9.12 10.31 -15.48
CA MET A 32 -10.04 9.61 -16.37
C MET A 32 -11.09 10.55 -16.95
N THR A 33 -11.52 10.23 -18.17
CA THR A 33 -12.75 10.76 -18.77
C THR A 33 -13.80 9.68 -18.84
N VAL A 34 -15.02 10.03 -18.47
CA VAL A 34 -16.18 9.14 -18.43
C VAL A 34 -17.20 9.65 -19.43
N THR A 35 -17.52 8.84 -20.43
CA THR A 35 -18.64 9.13 -21.35
C THR A 35 -19.93 8.65 -20.71
N VAL A 36 -20.92 9.54 -20.62
CA VAL A 36 -22.23 9.31 -20.03
C VAL A 36 -23.31 9.55 -21.07
N GLU A 37 -24.25 8.62 -21.16
CA GLU A 37 -25.45 8.69 -22.00
C GLU A 37 -26.67 8.43 -21.11
N ASP A 38 -27.56 9.42 -21.02
CA ASP A 38 -28.81 9.36 -20.24
C ASP A 38 -28.60 8.86 -18.79
N GLY A 39 -27.60 9.43 -18.12
CA GLY A 39 -27.22 9.10 -16.74
C GLY A 39 -26.50 7.77 -16.56
N ARG A 40 -26.10 7.11 -17.65
CA ARG A 40 -25.37 5.83 -17.62
C ARG A 40 -23.97 5.99 -18.23
N ALA A 41 -22.94 5.48 -17.55
CA ALA A 41 -21.59 5.47 -18.08
C ALA A 41 -21.45 4.44 -19.20
N THR A 42 -20.99 4.84 -20.38
CA THR A 42 -20.81 3.96 -21.54
C THR A 42 -19.33 3.71 -21.87
N ALA A 43 -18.44 4.58 -21.43
CA ALA A 43 -16.99 4.39 -21.56
C ALA A 43 -16.21 5.07 -20.43
N VAL A 44 -15.10 4.45 -20.05
CA VAL A 44 -14.06 5.06 -19.20
C VAL A 44 -12.74 4.99 -19.96
N ARG A 45 -12.06 6.14 -20.09
CA ARG A 45 -10.77 6.30 -20.77
C ARG A 45 -9.85 7.14 -19.89
N GLY A 46 -8.54 7.07 -20.11
CA GLY A 46 -7.61 7.98 -19.45
C GLY A 46 -7.77 9.38 -20.04
N ASP A 47 -7.60 10.40 -19.21
CA ASP A 47 -7.55 11.79 -19.67
C ASP A 47 -6.27 12.02 -20.49
N PRO A 48 -6.36 12.33 -21.80
CA PRO A 48 -5.18 12.54 -22.64
C PRO A 48 -4.35 13.77 -22.22
N ASP A 49 -4.97 14.73 -21.54
CA ASP A 49 -4.33 15.99 -21.16
C ASP A 49 -3.56 15.88 -19.83
N HIS A 50 -3.78 14.81 -19.05
CA HIS A 50 -3.05 14.59 -17.80
C HIS A 50 -1.57 14.27 -18.07
N PRO A 51 -0.61 15.12 -17.66
CA PRO A 51 0.78 15.02 -18.15
C PRO A 51 1.51 13.76 -17.69
N PHE A 52 1.12 13.22 -16.54
CA PHE A 52 1.73 12.03 -15.97
C PHE A 52 1.19 10.74 -16.61
N THR A 53 -0.14 10.58 -16.68
CA THR A 53 -0.74 9.33 -17.20
C THR A 53 -1.01 9.32 -18.71
N ARG A 54 -1.07 10.50 -19.35
CA ARG A 54 -1.10 10.70 -20.81
C ARG A 54 -2.16 9.87 -21.53
N GLY A 55 -3.37 9.82 -20.96
CA GLY A 55 -4.49 9.05 -21.51
C GLY A 55 -4.43 7.53 -21.32
N GLY A 56 -3.35 6.98 -20.75
CA GLY A 56 -3.23 5.55 -20.52
C GLY A 56 -4.03 5.09 -19.31
N LEU A 57 -4.67 3.92 -19.42
CA LEU A 57 -5.20 3.16 -18.29
C LEU A 57 -4.63 1.75 -18.32
N CYS A 58 -4.41 1.17 -17.14
CA CYS A 58 -3.91 -0.19 -17.04
C CYS A 58 -5.00 -1.23 -17.32
N VAL A 59 -4.58 -2.48 -17.51
CA VAL A 59 -5.48 -3.62 -17.79
C VAL A 59 -6.54 -3.86 -16.71
N LYS A 60 -6.30 -3.34 -15.50
CA LYS A 60 -7.21 -3.49 -14.35
C LYS A 60 -8.43 -2.58 -14.50
N VAL A 61 -8.23 -1.35 -14.98
CA VAL A 61 -9.23 -0.26 -14.96
C VAL A 61 -9.83 0.03 -16.34
N ASN A 62 -9.19 -0.37 -17.44
CA ASN A 62 -9.66 -0.02 -18.79
C ASN A 62 -11.10 -0.49 -19.13
N ASN A 63 -11.62 -1.48 -18.38
CA ASN A 63 -13.00 -1.98 -18.48
C ASN A 63 -13.85 -1.61 -17.24
N TYR A 64 -13.66 -0.42 -16.67
CA TYR A 64 -14.31 -0.03 -15.41
C TYR A 64 -15.86 -0.11 -15.46
N VAL A 65 -16.47 0.14 -16.62
CA VAL A 65 -17.92 0.05 -16.83
C VAL A 65 -18.45 -1.36 -16.53
N ASP A 66 -17.68 -2.41 -16.83
CA ASP A 66 -18.03 -3.81 -16.52
C ASP A 66 -18.17 -4.03 -15.01
N ARG A 67 -17.39 -3.30 -14.20
CA ARG A 67 -17.49 -3.34 -12.74
C ARG A 67 -18.75 -2.64 -12.25
N VAL A 68 -19.01 -1.44 -12.77
CA VAL A 68 -20.14 -0.58 -12.33
C VAL A 68 -21.49 -1.25 -12.58
N TYR A 69 -21.62 -1.95 -13.71
CA TYR A 69 -22.85 -2.61 -14.14
C TYR A 69 -22.74 -4.13 -14.16
N SER A 70 -21.82 -4.70 -13.38
CA SER A 70 -21.75 -6.15 -13.21
C SER A 70 -23.07 -6.67 -12.65
N PRO A 71 -23.60 -7.80 -13.16
CA PRO A 71 -24.79 -8.42 -12.59
C PRO A 71 -24.58 -8.93 -11.16
N ASP A 72 -23.32 -9.14 -10.74
CA ASP A 72 -22.98 -9.61 -9.40
C ASP A 72 -22.85 -8.46 -8.38
N ARG A 73 -23.08 -7.21 -8.82
CA ARG A 73 -22.97 -6.03 -7.96
C ARG A 73 -24.09 -6.02 -6.92
N ILE A 74 -23.75 -5.71 -5.68
CA ILE A 74 -24.71 -5.50 -4.60
C ILE A 74 -25.34 -4.12 -4.79
N THR A 75 -26.66 -4.08 -4.95
CA THR A 75 -27.42 -2.84 -5.22
C THR A 75 -28.43 -2.49 -4.14
N THR A 76 -28.64 -3.35 -3.15
CA THR A 76 -29.55 -3.14 -2.01
C THR A 76 -28.92 -3.73 -0.75
N PRO A 77 -29.26 -3.25 0.46
CA PRO A 77 -28.85 -3.89 1.70
C PRO A 77 -29.30 -5.36 1.76
N LEU A 78 -28.46 -6.20 2.36
CA LEU A 78 -28.68 -7.65 2.47
C LEU A 78 -28.57 -8.09 3.94
N ARG A 79 -29.46 -8.99 4.36
CA ARG A 79 -29.43 -9.67 5.67
C ARG A 79 -29.18 -11.16 5.50
N ARG A 80 -28.28 -11.72 6.30
CA ARG A 80 -27.97 -13.15 6.30
C ARG A 80 -29.19 -13.98 6.72
N THR A 81 -29.48 -15.05 5.98
CA THR A 81 -30.57 -16.01 6.28
C THR A 81 -30.10 -17.45 6.49
N GLY A 82 -28.82 -17.73 6.23
CA GLY A 82 -28.20 -19.04 6.45
C GLY A 82 -27.00 -18.99 7.41
N PRO A 83 -26.29 -20.11 7.61
CA PRO A 83 -25.04 -20.12 8.39
C PRO A 83 -24.01 -19.13 7.83
N LYS A 84 -23.15 -18.57 8.69
CA LYS A 84 -22.05 -17.71 8.24
C LYS A 84 -21.15 -18.44 7.23
N GLY A 85 -20.75 -17.74 6.16
CA GLY A 85 -19.99 -18.30 5.05
C GLY A 85 -20.83 -19.01 3.98
N SER A 86 -22.16 -19.18 4.18
CA SER A 86 -23.02 -19.83 3.17
C SER A 86 -23.38 -18.94 1.98
N GLY A 87 -23.16 -17.62 2.08
CA GLY A 87 -23.54 -16.67 1.04
C GLY A 87 -25.05 -16.49 0.86
N ARG A 88 -25.88 -16.95 1.81
CA ARG A 88 -27.35 -16.87 1.74
C ARG A 88 -27.86 -15.61 2.41
N PHE A 89 -28.46 -14.74 1.61
CA PHE A 89 -28.99 -13.46 2.03
C PHE A 89 -30.40 -13.23 1.51
N GLU A 90 -31.15 -12.39 2.20
CA GLU A 90 -32.37 -11.75 1.69
C GLU A 90 -32.15 -10.24 1.60
N GLN A 91 -32.88 -9.58 0.71
CA GLN A 91 -32.87 -8.12 0.62
C GLN A 91 -33.65 -7.51 1.78
N ILE A 92 -33.11 -6.43 2.34
CA ILE A 92 -33.78 -5.61 3.37
C ILE A 92 -33.66 -4.13 2.99
N THR A 93 -34.45 -3.29 3.63
CA THR A 93 -34.36 -1.84 3.47
C THR A 93 -33.14 -1.27 4.22
N TRP A 94 -32.71 -0.06 3.83
CA TRP A 94 -31.70 0.69 4.57
C TRP A 94 -32.09 0.95 6.02
N ASP A 95 -33.36 1.29 6.29
CA ASP A 95 -33.84 1.56 7.65
C ASP A 95 -33.73 0.31 8.53
N GLU A 96 -34.18 -0.85 8.03
CA GLU A 96 -34.03 -2.13 8.75
C GLU A 96 -32.56 -2.48 8.99
N ALA A 97 -31.68 -2.21 8.03
CA ALA A 97 -30.25 -2.47 8.16
C ALA A 97 -29.64 -1.58 9.25
N LEU A 98 -29.88 -0.26 9.19
CA LEU A 98 -29.36 0.71 10.15
C LEU A 98 -29.89 0.46 11.57
N ASP A 99 -31.17 0.16 11.72
CA ASP A 99 -31.78 -0.16 13.00
C ASP A 99 -31.18 -1.43 13.60
N THR A 100 -30.99 -2.48 12.78
CA THR A 100 -30.35 -3.73 13.21
C THR A 100 -28.92 -3.49 13.65
N ILE A 101 -28.14 -2.72 12.88
CA ILE A 101 -26.75 -2.41 13.19
C ILE A 101 -26.66 -1.59 14.50
N ALA A 102 -27.39 -0.48 14.58
CA ALA A 102 -27.32 0.42 15.72
C ALA A 102 -27.81 -0.24 17.02
N SER A 103 -28.92 -0.98 16.97
CA SER A 103 -29.42 -1.72 18.15
C SER A 103 -28.45 -2.81 18.60
N THR A 104 -27.84 -3.54 17.66
CA THR A 104 -26.88 -4.60 17.98
C THR A 104 -25.58 -4.03 18.55
N TRP A 105 -25.02 -2.97 17.97
CA TRP A 105 -23.84 -2.31 18.52
C TRP A 105 -24.10 -1.71 19.89
N LYS A 106 -25.23 -1.03 20.12
CA LYS A 106 -25.60 -0.53 21.45
C LYS A 106 -25.68 -1.66 22.49
N ARG A 107 -26.24 -2.81 22.11
CA ARG A 107 -26.26 -4.01 22.97
C ARG A 107 -24.85 -4.54 23.26
N VAL A 108 -24.02 -4.72 22.23
CA VAL A 108 -22.62 -5.17 22.39
C VAL A 108 -21.85 -4.23 23.31
N ILE A 109 -21.99 -2.92 23.13
CA ILE A 109 -21.33 -1.90 23.97
C ILE A 109 -21.81 -2.01 25.42
N ALA A 110 -23.12 -2.19 25.65
CA ALA A 110 -23.67 -2.33 27.00
C ALA A 110 -23.23 -3.63 27.70
N GLU A 111 -23.07 -4.73 26.96
CA GLU A 111 -22.72 -6.05 27.50
C GLU A 111 -21.21 -6.26 27.64
N HIS A 112 -20.42 -5.72 26.72
CA HIS A 112 -18.99 -6.06 26.56
C HIS A 112 -18.05 -4.84 26.50
N GLY A 113 -18.58 -3.63 26.50
CA GLY A 113 -17.82 -2.39 26.33
C GLY A 113 -17.57 -2.04 24.86
N ALA A 114 -17.25 -0.77 24.59
CA ALA A 114 -17.06 -0.27 23.23
C ALA A 114 -15.86 -0.91 22.51
N GLU A 115 -14.84 -1.31 23.26
CA GLU A 115 -13.68 -2.02 22.71
C GLU A 115 -14.04 -3.36 22.07
N ALA A 116 -15.19 -3.97 22.39
CA ALA A 116 -15.67 -5.17 21.72
C ALA A 116 -16.16 -4.93 20.27
N VAL A 117 -16.21 -3.67 19.83
CA VAL A 117 -16.43 -3.27 18.44
C VAL A 117 -15.08 -2.95 17.79
N MET A 118 -14.83 -3.46 16.59
CA MET A 118 -13.61 -3.18 15.83
C MET A 118 -13.92 -2.86 14.36
N PRO A 119 -13.42 -1.74 13.81
CA PRO A 119 -13.40 -1.52 12.37
C PRO A 119 -12.25 -2.26 11.71
N VAL A 120 -12.44 -2.71 10.46
CA VAL A 120 -11.38 -3.24 9.60
C VAL A 120 -11.48 -2.54 8.25
N SER A 121 -10.46 -1.77 7.92
CA SER A 121 -10.43 -0.98 6.68
C SER A 121 -9.05 -0.80 6.13
N TYR A 122 -8.97 -0.64 4.80
CA TYR A 122 -7.72 -0.30 4.13
C TYR A 122 -7.95 0.39 2.78
N LEU A 123 -7.05 0.15 1.83
CA LEU A 123 -6.93 0.86 0.55
C LEU A 123 -7.77 0.22 -0.59
N GLY A 124 -8.92 -0.38 -0.30
CA GLY A 124 -9.88 -0.81 -1.34
C GLY A 124 -10.37 0.36 -2.21
N THR A 125 -10.38 1.56 -1.63
CA THR A 125 -10.42 2.86 -2.30
C THR A 125 -9.41 3.79 -1.61
N GLN A 126 -8.73 4.64 -2.36
CA GLN A 126 -7.65 5.53 -1.90
C GLN A 126 -8.01 7.01 -1.88
N GLY A 127 -9.27 7.36 -2.13
CA GLY A 127 -9.68 8.75 -2.00
C GLY A 127 -9.48 9.27 -0.58
N THR A 128 -9.20 10.57 -0.44
CA THR A 128 -8.96 11.18 0.87
C THR A 128 -10.22 11.11 1.74
N LEU A 129 -11.40 11.25 1.11
CA LEU A 129 -12.68 11.25 1.81
C LEU A 129 -13.26 9.87 1.99
N ASN A 130 -13.19 8.98 1.00
CA ASN A 130 -13.81 7.65 1.09
C ASN A 130 -12.81 6.54 1.45
N GLY A 131 -11.53 6.84 1.62
CA GLY A 131 -10.44 5.87 1.78
C GLY A 131 -10.19 5.42 3.21
N LEU A 132 -8.91 5.44 3.60
CA LEU A 132 -8.40 4.76 4.80
C LEU A 132 -9.05 5.25 6.11
N ASN A 133 -9.24 6.56 6.25
CA ASN A 133 -9.59 7.21 7.52
C ASN A 133 -11.06 7.66 7.60
N VAL A 134 -11.90 7.37 6.60
CA VAL A 134 -13.28 7.88 6.51
C VAL A 134 -14.16 7.51 7.72
N GLY A 135 -13.96 6.32 8.29
CA GLY A 135 -14.72 5.86 9.46
C GLY A 135 -14.13 6.28 10.80
N ASP A 136 -12.93 6.87 10.81
CA ASP A 136 -12.16 7.11 12.03
C ASP A 136 -12.91 8.03 13.03
N PRO A 137 -13.57 9.13 12.62
CA PRO A 137 -14.34 9.96 13.54
C PRO A 137 -15.46 9.18 14.25
N PHE A 138 -16.14 8.29 13.52
CA PHE A 138 -17.24 7.49 14.05
C PHE A 138 -16.75 6.49 15.11
N PHE A 139 -15.66 5.77 14.82
CA PHE A 139 -15.10 4.79 15.76
C PHE A 139 -14.33 5.42 16.92
N ASN A 140 -13.65 6.54 16.70
CA ASN A 140 -13.05 7.35 17.76
C ASN A 140 -14.14 7.84 18.72
N ARG A 141 -15.24 8.42 18.20
CA ARG A 141 -16.38 8.87 19.02
C ARG A 141 -17.07 7.75 19.80
N MET A 142 -17.09 6.54 19.24
CA MET A 142 -17.63 5.34 19.89
C MET A 142 -16.77 4.85 21.05
N GLY A 143 -15.45 5.07 21.00
CA GLY A 143 -14.48 4.37 21.86
C GLY A 143 -14.27 2.91 21.43
N ALA A 144 -14.47 2.62 20.14
CA ALA A 144 -14.21 1.30 19.58
C ALA A 144 -12.72 1.01 19.56
N THR A 145 -12.34 -0.28 19.48
CA THR A 145 -10.92 -0.66 19.32
C THR A 145 -10.33 0.06 18.11
N VAL A 146 -9.20 0.73 18.30
CA VAL A 146 -8.44 1.34 17.21
C VAL A 146 -7.83 0.22 16.37
N SER A 147 -8.12 0.24 15.07
CA SER A 147 -7.47 -0.64 14.11
C SER A 147 -6.18 -0.02 13.62
N GLU A 148 -5.04 -0.59 14.00
CA GLU A 148 -3.74 -0.22 13.45
C GLU A 148 -3.51 -0.91 12.09
N ARG A 149 -3.28 -0.10 11.04
CA ARG A 149 -3.42 -0.47 9.62
C ARG A 149 -2.07 -0.52 8.87
N THR A 150 -1.26 -1.53 9.19
CA THR A 150 0.14 -1.61 8.76
C THR A 150 0.40 -2.60 7.61
N TYR A 151 -0.61 -2.98 6.82
CA TYR A 151 -0.45 -3.95 5.72
C TYR A 151 0.54 -3.50 4.62
N CYS A 152 0.60 -2.20 4.35
CA CYS A 152 1.44 -1.58 3.33
C CYS A 152 2.64 -0.88 4.01
N ASP A 153 2.92 0.37 3.68
CA ASP A 153 4.21 1.06 3.84
C ASP A 153 4.59 1.56 5.25
N SER A 154 4.09 0.95 6.33
CA SER A 154 4.28 1.55 7.67
C SER A 154 5.72 1.55 8.16
N GLY A 155 6.50 0.50 7.87
CA GLY A 155 7.89 0.37 8.29
C GLY A 155 8.82 1.23 7.44
N ALA A 156 8.61 1.24 6.13
CA ALA A 156 9.34 2.11 5.22
C ALA A 156 9.06 3.60 5.50
N SER A 157 7.81 3.97 5.80
CA SER A 157 7.46 5.34 6.20
C SER A 157 8.12 5.73 7.53
N THR A 158 8.12 4.85 8.55
CA THR A 158 8.85 5.09 9.81
C THR A 158 10.36 5.26 9.57
N ALA A 159 10.98 4.35 8.80
CA ALA A 159 12.41 4.40 8.47
C ALA A 159 12.80 5.65 7.67
N TYR A 160 11.97 6.05 6.71
CA TYR A 160 12.18 7.22 5.87
C TYR A 160 12.10 8.51 6.68
N VAL A 161 11.06 8.65 7.52
CA VAL A 161 10.91 9.80 8.43
C VAL A 161 12.07 9.88 9.42
N MET A 162 12.56 8.74 9.93
CA MET A 162 13.72 8.71 10.81
C MET A 162 15.03 9.18 10.15
N SER A 163 15.20 8.99 8.84
CA SER A 163 16.50 9.19 8.17
C SER A 163 16.57 10.48 7.36
N VAL A 164 15.49 10.84 6.67
CA VAL A 164 15.42 12.04 5.80
C VAL A 164 14.23 12.95 6.12
N GLY A 165 13.39 12.56 7.08
CA GLY A 165 12.20 13.31 7.47
C GLY A 165 11.02 13.14 6.49
N PRO A 166 9.85 13.73 6.80
CA PRO A 166 8.67 13.71 5.95
C PRO A 166 8.85 14.63 4.73
N THR A 167 9.70 14.21 3.79
CA THR A 167 9.96 14.92 2.53
C THR A 167 9.40 14.19 1.32
N ALA A 168 8.99 14.96 0.32
CA ALA A 168 8.55 14.49 -0.99
C ALA A 168 9.62 13.71 -1.78
N GLY A 169 10.89 13.84 -1.39
CA GLY A 169 12.01 13.13 -2.03
C GLY A 169 12.31 13.69 -3.42
N VAL A 170 12.20 12.84 -4.44
CA VAL A 170 12.52 13.17 -5.84
C VAL A 170 11.25 13.38 -6.64
N ASP A 171 11.22 14.38 -7.52
CA ASP A 171 10.12 14.53 -8.49
C ASP A 171 10.16 13.35 -9.48
N PRO A 172 9.08 12.52 -9.56
CA PRO A 172 9.01 11.39 -10.48
C PRO A 172 9.16 11.79 -11.96
N GLU A 173 8.78 13.01 -12.34
CA GLU A 173 8.95 13.53 -13.70
C GLU A 173 10.41 13.94 -14.00
N SER A 174 11.19 14.27 -12.97
CA SER A 174 12.61 14.65 -13.10
C SER A 174 13.54 13.47 -13.42
N LEU A 175 13.04 12.22 -13.37
CA LEU A 175 13.83 11.02 -13.68
C LEU A 175 14.42 11.03 -15.10
N VAL A 176 13.88 11.83 -16.02
CA VAL A 176 14.45 12.05 -17.36
C VAL A 176 15.85 12.66 -17.35
N HIS A 177 16.29 13.21 -16.20
CA HIS A 177 17.61 13.80 -15.97
C HIS A 177 18.61 12.82 -15.36
N SER A 178 18.15 11.70 -14.79
CA SER A 178 19.01 10.70 -14.18
C SER A 178 20.01 10.13 -15.20
N ARG A 179 21.19 9.75 -14.71
CA ARG A 179 22.25 9.05 -15.47
C ARG A 179 22.39 7.60 -15.01
N TYR A 180 21.94 7.29 -13.80
CA TYR A 180 21.88 5.94 -13.27
C TYR A 180 20.59 5.77 -12.46
N ILE A 181 19.79 4.76 -12.76
CA ILE A 181 18.52 4.50 -12.08
C ILE A 181 18.54 3.08 -11.52
N VAL A 182 18.43 2.95 -10.20
CA VAL A 182 18.25 1.68 -9.50
C VAL A 182 16.79 1.53 -9.12
N ILE A 183 16.12 0.52 -9.67
CA ILE A 183 14.77 0.11 -9.31
C ILE A 183 14.89 -1.10 -8.40
N TRP A 184 14.55 -0.95 -7.12
CA TRP A 184 14.83 -1.95 -6.09
C TRP A 184 13.53 -2.54 -5.53
N ALA A 185 13.35 -3.86 -5.67
CA ALA A 185 12.18 -4.63 -5.26
C ALA A 185 10.85 -4.04 -5.77
N CYS A 186 10.81 -3.65 -7.06
CA CYS A 186 9.67 -2.95 -7.66
C CYS A 186 9.37 -3.43 -9.09
N ASN A 187 8.25 -4.14 -9.25
CA ASN A 187 7.68 -4.54 -10.55
C ASN A 187 6.83 -3.42 -11.18
N MET A 188 7.43 -2.25 -11.38
CA MET A 188 6.70 -1.03 -11.74
C MET A 188 5.83 -1.15 -13.01
N ILE A 189 6.21 -1.89 -14.06
CA ILE A 189 5.35 -2.02 -15.25
C ILE A 189 4.00 -2.70 -14.93
N SER A 190 3.93 -3.46 -13.84
CA SER A 190 2.68 -4.09 -13.37
C SER A 190 1.96 -3.29 -12.27
N THR A 191 2.68 -2.42 -11.54
CA THR A 191 2.21 -1.80 -10.29
C THR A 191 2.40 -0.28 -10.20
N ASN A 192 3.01 0.36 -11.20
CA ASN A 192 3.29 1.79 -11.35
C ASN A 192 3.67 2.06 -12.83
N LEU A 193 2.71 1.85 -13.73
CA LEU A 193 2.97 1.81 -15.16
C LEU A 193 3.38 3.20 -15.67
N HIS A 194 2.83 4.27 -15.09
CA HIS A 194 2.96 5.61 -15.63
C HIS A 194 4.27 6.31 -15.25
N LEU A 195 5.05 5.76 -14.31
CA LEU A 195 6.42 6.17 -14.09
C LEU A 195 7.41 5.62 -15.14
N TRP A 196 7.11 4.46 -15.75
CA TRP A 196 8.02 3.82 -16.70
C TRP A 196 8.39 4.69 -17.92
N PRO A 197 7.48 5.47 -18.54
CA PRO A 197 7.83 6.39 -19.63
C PRO A 197 8.98 7.36 -19.30
N PHE A 198 9.08 7.84 -18.06
CA PHE A 198 10.16 8.75 -17.63
C PHE A 198 11.49 8.00 -17.49
N VAL A 199 11.47 6.79 -16.93
CA VAL A 199 12.64 5.88 -16.87
C VAL A 199 13.12 5.53 -18.28
N ALA A 200 12.20 5.16 -19.17
CA ALA A 200 12.53 4.81 -20.55
C ALA A 200 13.07 6.01 -21.36
N GLU A 201 12.59 7.22 -21.08
CA GLU A 201 13.19 8.45 -21.63
C GLU A 201 14.60 8.65 -21.12
N ALA A 202 14.84 8.51 -19.81
CA ALA A 202 16.18 8.59 -19.24
C ALA A 202 17.13 7.57 -19.87
N GLN A 203 16.67 6.32 -20.02
CA GLN A 203 17.43 5.25 -20.69
C GLN A 203 17.78 5.60 -22.14
N ARG A 204 16.83 6.15 -22.91
CA ARG A 204 17.10 6.66 -24.27
C ARG A 204 18.08 7.83 -24.31
N ARG A 205 18.17 8.62 -23.25
CA ARG A 205 19.17 9.68 -23.06
C ARG A 205 20.53 9.15 -22.55
N GLY A 206 20.68 7.84 -22.40
CA GLY A 206 21.91 7.19 -22.00
C GLY A 206 22.02 6.89 -20.50
N ALA A 207 20.92 6.99 -19.73
CA ALA A 207 20.92 6.51 -18.36
C ALA A 207 21.02 4.98 -18.34
N LYS A 208 21.80 4.42 -17.41
CA LYS A 208 21.77 2.98 -17.13
C LYS A 208 20.67 2.67 -16.13
N VAL A 209 19.82 1.69 -16.44
CA VAL A 209 18.73 1.22 -15.58
C VAL A 209 19.10 -0.15 -15.01
N VAL A 210 19.17 -0.24 -13.69
CA VAL A 210 19.41 -1.47 -12.93
C VAL A 210 18.16 -1.86 -12.18
N VAL A 211 17.77 -3.13 -12.24
CA VAL A 211 16.69 -3.70 -11.44
C VAL A 211 17.26 -4.73 -10.47
N ILE A 212 17.00 -4.55 -9.18
CA ILE A 212 17.37 -5.49 -8.12
C ILE A 212 16.10 -6.18 -7.64
N ASP A 213 15.93 -7.44 -8.01
CA ASP A 213 14.74 -8.24 -7.70
C ASP A 213 15.05 -9.75 -7.84
N PRO A 214 14.50 -10.64 -7.00
CA PRO A 214 14.67 -12.09 -7.19
C PRO A 214 14.04 -12.64 -8.49
N VAL A 215 13.16 -11.88 -9.14
CA VAL A 215 12.44 -12.28 -10.35
C VAL A 215 12.74 -11.33 -11.50
N ARG A 216 13.07 -11.89 -12.66
CA ARG A 216 13.22 -11.16 -13.90
C ARG A 216 11.87 -10.85 -14.54
N HIS A 217 11.05 -10.08 -13.82
CA HIS A 217 9.71 -9.67 -14.25
C HIS A 217 9.76 -8.62 -15.38
N ARG A 218 8.59 -8.16 -15.85
CA ARG A 218 8.45 -7.21 -16.99
C ARG A 218 9.36 -5.97 -16.92
N THR A 219 9.56 -5.39 -15.73
CA THR A 219 10.49 -4.25 -15.55
C THR A 219 11.96 -4.68 -15.72
N ALA A 220 12.41 -5.71 -14.99
CA ALA A 220 13.76 -6.27 -15.10
C ALA A 220 14.12 -6.70 -16.53
N ALA A 221 13.17 -7.26 -17.28
CA ALA A 221 13.36 -7.63 -18.69
C ALA A 221 13.63 -6.43 -19.62
N ARG A 222 13.36 -5.20 -19.17
CA ARG A 222 13.65 -3.94 -19.91
C ARG A 222 14.80 -3.13 -19.31
N ALA A 223 15.38 -3.58 -18.21
CA ALA A 223 16.53 -2.95 -17.60
C ALA A 223 17.82 -3.31 -18.37
N ASP A 224 18.84 -2.47 -18.24
CA ASP A 224 20.17 -2.75 -18.79
C ASP A 224 20.89 -3.83 -17.97
N TRP A 225 20.55 -3.94 -16.69
CA TRP A 225 21.09 -4.95 -15.79
C TRP A 225 20.03 -5.41 -14.78
N HIS A 226 19.87 -6.72 -14.64
CA HIS A 226 19.08 -7.35 -13.59
C HIS A 226 20.02 -8.01 -12.57
N VAL A 227 19.86 -7.67 -11.30
CA VAL A 227 20.62 -8.21 -10.17
C VAL A 227 19.69 -9.14 -9.38
N PRO A 228 19.83 -10.48 -9.52
CA PRO A 228 18.98 -11.45 -8.86
C PRO A 228 19.39 -11.62 -7.39
N ILE A 229 18.74 -10.86 -6.50
CA ILE A 229 19.02 -10.91 -5.06
C ILE A 229 18.26 -12.04 -4.38
N ARG A 230 18.87 -12.67 -3.36
CA ARG A 230 18.16 -13.58 -2.45
C ARG A 230 17.11 -12.79 -1.63
N PRO A 231 15.84 -13.24 -1.54
CA PRO A 231 14.82 -12.48 -0.82
C PRO A 231 15.19 -12.21 0.65
N GLY A 232 14.95 -10.97 1.10
CA GLY A 232 15.20 -10.51 2.48
C GLY A 232 16.65 -10.15 2.79
N THR A 233 17.53 -10.10 1.79
CA THR A 233 18.98 -9.83 1.95
C THR A 233 19.41 -8.47 1.42
N ASP A 234 18.45 -7.64 1.02
CA ASP A 234 18.63 -6.30 0.48
C ASP A 234 19.45 -5.39 1.42
N GLY A 235 19.25 -5.53 2.74
CA GLY A 235 20.05 -4.82 3.74
C GLY A 235 21.54 -5.18 3.68
N ALA A 236 21.91 -6.43 3.41
CA ALA A 236 23.32 -6.82 3.26
C ALA A 236 23.93 -6.17 2.02
N LEU A 237 23.20 -6.15 0.89
CA LEU A 237 23.64 -5.44 -0.31
C LEU A 237 23.83 -3.95 -0.04
N ALA A 238 22.84 -3.27 0.55
CA ALA A 238 22.94 -1.84 0.84
C ALA A 238 24.15 -1.51 1.74
N MET A 239 24.39 -2.29 2.79
CA MET A 239 25.55 -2.11 3.68
C MET A 239 26.88 -2.32 2.95
N ALA A 240 26.97 -3.29 2.02
CA ALA A 240 28.17 -3.50 1.21
C ALA A 240 28.38 -2.42 0.14
N LEU A 241 27.31 -1.87 -0.44
CA LEU A 241 27.41 -0.71 -1.32
C LEU A 241 27.97 0.51 -0.56
N ILE A 242 27.48 0.76 0.67
CA ILE A 242 28.02 1.82 1.54
C ILE A 242 29.50 1.57 1.85
N HIS A 243 29.86 0.32 2.21
CA HIS A 243 31.25 -0.07 2.48
C HIS A 243 32.18 0.26 1.29
N VAL A 244 31.79 -0.12 0.07
CA VAL A 244 32.60 0.14 -1.14
C VAL A 244 32.69 1.64 -1.42
N ILE A 245 31.58 2.37 -1.33
CA ILE A 245 31.55 3.82 -1.60
C ILE A 245 32.49 4.58 -0.66
N ILE A 246 32.43 4.27 0.64
CA ILE A 246 33.29 4.92 1.65
C ILE A 246 34.75 4.43 1.49
N GLY A 247 34.96 3.12 1.40
CA GLY A 247 36.30 2.52 1.36
C GLY A 247 37.12 2.88 0.12
N GLU A 248 36.47 3.15 -1.00
CA GLU A 248 37.12 3.59 -2.25
C GLU A 248 37.18 5.11 -2.43
N GLY A 249 36.64 5.89 -1.47
CA GLY A 249 36.62 7.36 -1.55
C GLY A 249 35.73 7.90 -2.67
N LEU A 250 34.55 7.29 -2.85
CA LEU A 250 33.57 7.64 -3.89
C LEU A 250 32.46 8.58 -3.37
N THR A 251 32.66 9.17 -2.20
CA THR A 251 31.73 10.09 -1.54
C THR A 251 31.77 11.51 -2.15
N ASP A 252 30.67 12.24 -2.07
CA ASP A 252 30.66 13.70 -2.21
C ASP A 252 30.99 14.30 -0.83
N ASP A 253 32.28 14.41 -0.52
CA ASP A 253 32.78 14.81 0.81
C ASP A 253 32.22 16.16 1.28
N ALA A 254 32.00 17.10 0.35
CA ALA A 254 31.42 18.40 0.68
C ALA A 254 29.96 18.25 1.12
N TYR A 255 29.16 17.50 0.36
CA TYR A 255 27.77 17.25 0.73
C TYR A 255 27.65 16.48 2.05
N VAL A 256 28.49 15.46 2.24
CA VAL A 256 28.54 14.68 3.48
C VAL A 256 28.84 15.58 4.67
N ALA A 257 29.87 16.42 4.61
CA ALA A 257 30.25 17.32 5.70
C ALA A 257 29.15 18.34 6.06
N ASP A 258 28.54 18.94 5.04
CA ASP A 258 27.62 20.07 5.23
C ASP A 258 26.18 19.63 5.54
N HIS A 259 25.74 18.50 5.01
CA HIS A 259 24.30 18.14 4.95
C HIS A 259 23.96 16.76 5.50
N THR A 260 24.93 16.02 6.06
CA THR A 260 24.67 14.72 6.70
C THR A 260 25.08 14.71 8.17
N LEU A 261 24.63 13.68 8.89
CA LEU A 261 24.97 13.42 10.29
C LEU A 261 25.31 11.93 10.48
N GLY A 262 26.44 11.65 11.13
CA GLY A 262 26.81 10.29 11.55
C GLY A 262 27.71 9.50 10.59
N ILE A 263 28.54 10.17 9.77
CA ILE A 263 29.41 9.51 8.80
C ILE A 263 30.51 8.67 9.45
N ASP A 264 31.08 9.13 10.57
CA ASP A 264 32.16 8.41 11.25
C ASP A 264 31.64 7.10 11.84
N GLU A 265 30.48 7.15 12.50
CA GLU A 265 29.83 5.99 13.07
C GLU A 265 29.30 5.03 11.99
N LEU A 266 28.81 5.55 10.86
CA LEU A 266 28.44 4.73 9.71
C LEU A 266 29.66 4.02 9.11
N THR A 267 30.80 4.70 9.01
CA THR A 267 32.06 4.14 8.50
C THR A 267 32.53 2.98 9.36
N GLU A 268 32.52 3.14 10.68
CA GLU A 268 32.84 2.05 11.62
C GLU A 268 31.86 0.89 11.47
N ARG A 269 30.55 1.18 11.36
CA ARG A 269 29.50 0.18 11.19
C ARG A 269 29.70 -0.70 9.95
N VAL A 270 30.09 -0.12 8.82
CA VAL A 270 30.21 -0.85 7.55
C VAL A 270 31.58 -1.46 7.32
N ALA A 271 32.56 -1.27 8.21
CA ALA A 271 33.94 -1.73 8.01
C ALA A 271 34.03 -3.25 7.70
N GLY A 272 33.15 -4.06 8.28
CA GLY A 272 33.07 -5.51 8.05
C GLY A 272 32.13 -5.96 6.93
N CYS A 273 31.37 -5.04 6.31
CA CYS A 273 30.38 -5.35 5.28
C CYS A 273 31.02 -5.45 3.89
N THR A 274 32.03 -6.32 3.73
CA THR A 274 32.75 -6.44 2.45
C THR A 274 31.86 -7.02 1.34
N PRO A 275 32.20 -6.79 0.05
CA PRO A 275 31.53 -7.46 -1.06
C PRO A 275 31.53 -8.99 -0.95
N GLU A 276 32.60 -9.61 -0.45
CA GLU A 276 32.68 -11.06 -0.24
C GLU A 276 31.71 -11.54 0.85
N TRP A 277 31.56 -10.77 1.93
CA TRP A 277 30.57 -11.07 2.95
C TRP A 277 29.15 -10.97 2.38
N ALA A 278 28.87 -9.90 1.63
CA ALA A 278 27.56 -9.72 1.01
C ALA A 278 27.27 -10.75 -0.10
N GLU A 279 28.28 -11.27 -0.80
CA GLU A 279 28.09 -12.37 -1.76
C GLU A 279 27.52 -13.61 -1.09
N ALA A 280 28.04 -13.98 0.09
CA ALA A 280 27.53 -15.13 0.85
C ALA A 280 26.06 -14.94 1.28
N GLU A 281 25.71 -13.73 1.71
CA GLU A 281 24.36 -13.37 2.16
C GLU A 281 23.37 -13.27 1.00
N THR A 282 23.73 -12.53 -0.04
CA THR A 282 22.82 -12.10 -1.12
C THR A 282 22.80 -13.05 -2.31
N GLY A 283 23.85 -13.83 -2.51
CA GLY A 283 24.09 -14.61 -3.72
C GLY A 283 24.57 -13.79 -4.92
N ILE A 284 24.81 -12.48 -4.76
CA ILE A 284 25.33 -11.60 -5.82
C ILE A 284 26.85 -11.65 -5.81
N PRO A 285 27.53 -11.91 -6.94
CA PRO A 285 29.00 -11.94 -6.99
C PRO A 285 29.63 -10.66 -6.41
N ALA A 286 30.70 -10.79 -5.64
CA ALA A 286 31.38 -9.64 -5.01
C ALA A 286 31.82 -8.57 -6.03
N ASP A 287 32.24 -8.98 -7.22
CA ASP A 287 32.63 -8.07 -8.31
C ASP A 287 31.43 -7.29 -8.89
N ASP A 288 30.24 -7.91 -8.92
CA ASP A 288 29.01 -7.23 -9.31
C ASP A 288 28.61 -6.20 -8.26
N ILE A 289 28.75 -6.51 -6.97
CA ILE A 289 28.50 -5.55 -5.87
C ILE A 289 29.43 -4.33 -6.00
N ARG A 290 30.73 -4.56 -6.24
CA ARG A 290 31.69 -3.47 -6.51
C ARG A 290 31.32 -2.65 -7.72
N THR A 291 30.94 -3.31 -8.81
CA THR A 291 30.53 -2.65 -10.06
C THR A 291 29.30 -1.78 -9.82
N LEU A 292 28.29 -2.30 -9.14
CA LEU A 292 27.07 -1.56 -8.80
C LEU A 292 27.39 -0.32 -7.95
N ALA A 293 28.22 -0.45 -6.91
CA ALA A 293 28.61 0.67 -6.05
C ALA A 293 29.35 1.78 -6.84
N ARG A 294 30.35 1.38 -7.64
CA ARG A 294 31.17 2.31 -8.43
C ARG A 294 30.36 3.03 -9.50
N GLU A 295 29.53 2.29 -10.24
CA GLU A 295 28.69 2.87 -11.28
C GLU A 295 27.61 3.79 -10.69
N TYR A 296 26.97 3.39 -9.58
CA TYR A 296 25.99 4.23 -8.89
C TYR A 296 26.62 5.55 -8.43
N ALA A 297 27.79 5.51 -7.78
CA ALA A 297 28.48 6.71 -7.32
C ALA A 297 28.91 7.62 -8.48
N ALA A 298 29.45 7.06 -9.56
CA ALA A 298 29.90 7.81 -10.73
C ALA A 298 28.74 8.37 -11.59
N GLY A 299 27.60 7.68 -11.62
CA GLY A 299 26.46 7.95 -12.49
C GLY A 299 25.53 9.07 -12.05
N GLN A 300 26.07 10.25 -11.71
CA GLN A 300 25.27 11.38 -11.20
C GLN A 300 24.56 12.19 -12.31
N PRO A 301 23.28 12.57 -12.15
CA PRO A 301 22.40 12.29 -11.01
C PRO A 301 21.99 10.81 -10.93
N SER A 302 22.22 10.19 -9.78
CA SER A 302 21.83 8.78 -9.54
C SER A 302 20.53 8.70 -8.74
N MET A 303 19.65 7.80 -9.14
CA MET A 303 18.29 7.71 -8.62
C MET A 303 18.02 6.32 -8.07
N ILE A 304 17.46 6.22 -6.86
CA ILE A 304 16.94 4.97 -6.30
C ILE A 304 15.41 5.05 -6.20
N ARG A 305 14.72 4.12 -6.84
CA ARG A 305 13.29 3.87 -6.67
C ARG A 305 13.10 2.58 -5.88
N ILE A 306 12.69 2.68 -4.62
CA ILE A 306 12.34 1.50 -3.82
C ILE A 306 10.87 1.12 -3.99
N GLY A 307 10.59 -0.18 -3.98
CA GLY A 307 9.23 -0.72 -3.85
C GLY A 307 8.90 -1.09 -2.40
N VAL A 308 7.60 -1.24 -2.14
CA VAL A 308 7.06 -1.63 -0.82
C VAL A 308 7.57 -3.00 -0.35
N ALA A 309 8.03 -3.87 -1.25
CA ALA A 309 8.55 -5.19 -0.88
C ALA A 309 9.83 -5.13 -0.03
N ILE A 310 10.60 -4.03 -0.09
CA ILE A 310 11.82 -3.85 0.71
C ILE A 310 11.55 -4.00 2.21
N GLU A 311 10.41 -3.55 2.73
CA GLU A 311 10.18 -3.60 4.17
C GLU A 311 9.71 -4.99 4.68
N ARG A 312 9.44 -5.94 3.79
CA ARG A 312 8.64 -7.15 4.07
C ARG A 312 9.45 -8.35 4.59
N HIS A 313 10.48 -8.07 5.37
CA HIS A 313 11.34 -9.06 6.01
C HIS A 313 11.83 -8.51 7.36
N PRO A 314 12.43 -9.32 8.25
CA PRO A 314 12.72 -8.92 9.64
C PRO A 314 13.52 -7.61 9.82
N GLY A 315 14.38 -7.25 8.85
CA GLY A 315 15.18 -6.02 8.86
C GLY A 315 14.75 -4.97 7.86
N GLY A 316 13.50 -5.00 7.42
CA GLY A 316 12.99 -4.16 6.36
C GLY A 316 13.13 -2.66 6.64
N GLY A 317 12.86 -2.23 7.88
CA GLY A 317 13.04 -0.85 8.31
C GLY A 317 14.50 -0.42 8.24
N SER A 318 15.40 -1.18 8.86
CA SER A 318 16.85 -0.92 8.78
C SER A 318 17.39 -0.92 7.35
N THR A 319 16.83 -1.76 6.48
CA THR A 319 17.19 -1.80 5.04
C THR A 319 16.82 -0.51 4.33
N VAL A 320 15.62 0.04 4.57
CA VAL A 320 15.22 1.35 4.02
C VAL A 320 16.18 2.44 4.50
N ARG A 321 16.60 2.41 5.77
CA ARG A 321 17.58 3.36 6.32
C ARG A 321 18.97 3.21 5.68
N ALA A 322 19.41 1.97 5.40
CA ALA A 322 20.67 1.72 4.70
C ALA A 322 20.61 2.25 3.25
N ILE A 323 19.52 1.96 2.53
CA ILE A 323 19.31 2.45 1.16
C ILE A 323 19.25 3.98 1.15
N SER A 324 18.60 4.61 2.14
CA SER A 324 18.54 6.07 2.20
C SER A 324 19.91 6.70 2.38
N CYS A 325 20.89 6.04 3.03
CA CYS A 325 22.25 6.58 3.16
C CYS A 325 22.95 6.78 1.81
N LEU A 326 22.71 5.89 0.82
CA LEU A 326 23.38 5.90 -0.48
C LEU A 326 23.33 7.25 -1.22
N PRO A 327 22.16 7.88 -1.46
CA PRO A 327 22.11 9.20 -2.09
C PRO A 327 22.75 10.32 -1.25
N GLY A 328 22.80 10.18 0.08
CA GLY A 328 23.51 11.12 0.96
C GLY A 328 25.03 11.04 0.80
N LEU A 329 25.57 9.83 0.63
CA LEU A 329 27.00 9.60 0.48
C LEU A 329 27.56 10.14 -0.84
N VAL A 330 26.83 9.98 -1.93
CA VAL A 330 27.30 10.34 -3.29
C VAL A 330 26.81 11.71 -3.78
N GLY A 331 26.13 12.46 -2.91
CA GLY A 331 25.59 13.79 -3.24
C GLY A 331 24.47 13.77 -4.28
N ALA A 332 23.72 12.67 -4.41
CA ALA A 332 22.69 12.52 -5.43
C ALA A 332 21.55 13.54 -5.29
N TRP A 333 21.24 13.94 -4.06
CA TRP A 333 20.22 14.94 -3.73
C TRP A 333 20.49 16.34 -4.31
N ARG A 334 21.72 16.61 -4.77
CA ARG A 334 22.15 17.90 -5.32
C ARG A 334 21.55 18.24 -6.67
N ARG A 335 20.95 17.27 -7.35
CA ARG A 335 20.58 17.41 -8.75
C ARG A 335 19.17 16.88 -8.98
N PRO A 336 18.37 17.54 -9.83
CA PRO A 336 17.11 17.02 -10.32
C PRO A 336 17.28 15.62 -10.92
N GLY A 337 16.33 14.72 -10.64
CA GLY A 337 16.42 13.31 -11.03
C GLY A 337 17.44 12.49 -10.23
N GLY A 338 17.99 13.01 -9.12
CA GLY A 338 18.87 12.27 -8.21
C GLY A 338 18.31 12.19 -6.78
N GLY A 339 18.57 11.09 -6.07
CA GLY A 339 18.10 10.87 -4.71
C GLY A 339 17.38 9.53 -4.50
N LEU A 340 16.44 9.50 -3.56
CA LEU A 340 15.59 8.36 -3.24
C LEU A 340 14.10 8.72 -3.40
N LEU A 341 13.36 7.91 -4.14
CA LEU A 341 11.89 7.95 -4.26
C LEU A 341 11.30 6.74 -3.56
N ALA A 342 10.87 6.94 -2.31
CA ALA A 342 10.08 5.99 -1.53
C ALA A 342 8.59 6.22 -1.79
N LEU A 343 8.01 7.31 -1.27
CA LEU A 343 6.66 7.75 -1.60
C LEU A 343 6.62 9.30 -1.51
N PRO A 344 6.23 10.02 -2.58
CA PRO A 344 6.11 11.48 -2.58
C PRO A 344 4.90 12.01 -1.78
N LEU A 345 4.29 11.19 -0.91
CA LEU A 345 3.04 11.54 -0.20
C LEU A 345 3.19 12.75 0.73
N TRP A 346 4.40 13.00 1.22
CA TRP A 346 4.70 14.13 2.11
C TRP A 346 4.68 15.49 1.40
N ALA A 347 4.55 15.52 0.06
CA ALA A 347 4.35 16.75 -0.71
C ALA A 347 2.95 17.35 -0.50
N PHE A 348 1.98 16.53 -0.08
CA PHE A 348 0.57 16.91 -0.01
C PHE A 348 0.22 17.38 1.40
N PRO A 349 -0.30 18.61 1.58
CA PRO A 349 -0.62 19.17 2.89
C PRO A 349 -1.98 18.65 3.40
N VAL A 350 -2.11 17.33 3.56
CA VAL A 350 -3.32 16.67 4.07
C VAL A 350 -3.46 16.93 5.57
N ASN A 351 -4.67 17.30 6.00
CA ASN A 351 -5.01 17.48 7.41
C ASN A 351 -5.61 16.19 8.00
N TRP A 352 -4.73 15.27 8.38
CA TRP A 352 -5.12 13.96 8.91
C TRP A 352 -5.92 14.04 10.21
N ASP A 353 -5.66 15.04 11.05
CA ASP A 353 -6.38 15.23 12.31
C ASP A 353 -7.83 15.67 12.06
N ALA A 354 -8.08 16.56 11.09
CA ALA A 354 -9.44 16.94 10.71
C ALA A 354 -10.24 15.77 10.15
N LEU A 355 -9.59 14.85 9.43
CA LEU A 355 -10.23 13.65 8.88
C LEU A 355 -10.44 12.56 9.93
N SER A 356 -9.49 12.37 10.84
CA SER A 356 -9.54 11.26 11.81
C SER A 356 -10.25 11.64 13.10
N ARG A 357 -10.33 12.93 13.43
CA ARG A 357 -10.92 13.48 14.66
C ARG A 357 -10.43 12.74 15.93
N PRO A 358 -9.10 12.64 16.15
CA PRO A 358 -8.55 11.87 17.27
C PRO A 358 -8.97 12.40 18.64
N GLU A 359 -9.35 13.68 18.75
CA GLU A 359 -9.83 14.30 19.99
C GLU A 359 -11.23 13.82 20.43
N LEU A 360 -11.98 13.14 19.57
CA LEU A 360 -13.24 12.45 19.95
C LEU A 360 -12.98 11.11 20.66
N ARG A 361 -11.74 10.59 20.60
CA ARG A 361 -11.38 9.29 21.14
C ARG A 361 -11.21 9.34 22.66
N PRO A 362 -11.81 8.42 23.43
CA PRO A 362 -11.50 8.24 24.84
C PRO A 362 -10.01 7.89 25.06
N GLU A 363 -9.40 8.48 26.07
CA GLU A 363 -8.02 8.14 26.49
C GLU A 363 -7.92 6.65 26.86
N GLY A 364 -6.81 6.00 26.48
CA GLY A 364 -6.57 4.60 26.81
C GLY A 364 -7.37 3.59 25.97
N THR A 365 -8.01 4.04 24.88
CA THR A 365 -8.72 3.15 23.94
C THR A 365 -7.77 2.07 23.41
N ARG A 366 -8.17 0.79 23.52
CA ARG A 366 -7.40 -0.35 23.02
C ARG A 366 -7.02 -0.22 21.54
N ILE A 367 -5.80 -0.66 21.23
CA ILE A 367 -5.27 -0.72 19.86
C ILE A 367 -4.99 -2.17 19.48
N ILE A 368 -5.53 -2.62 18.36
CA ILE A 368 -5.22 -3.93 17.76
C ILE A 368 -4.72 -3.70 16.33
N ASN A 369 -3.60 -4.30 16.00
CA ASN A 369 -3.12 -4.35 14.63
C ASN A 369 -3.96 -5.34 13.81
N GLN A 370 -4.65 -4.85 12.77
CA GLN A 370 -5.55 -5.69 11.97
C GLN A 370 -4.81 -6.78 11.16
N PHE A 371 -3.48 -6.72 11.04
CA PHE A 371 -2.68 -7.85 10.54
C PHE A 371 -2.85 -9.10 11.41
N HIS A 372 -3.20 -8.94 12.69
CA HIS A 372 -3.51 -10.03 13.62
C HIS A 372 -5.01 -10.27 13.78
N LEU A 373 -5.86 -9.85 12.82
CA LEU A 373 -7.31 -9.99 12.90
C LEU A 373 -7.76 -11.42 13.23
N GLY A 374 -7.15 -12.44 12.61
CA GLY A 374 -7.46 -13.84 12.90
C GLY A 374 -7.29 -14.18 14.38
N ARG A 375 -6.23 -13.68 15.03
CA ARG A 375 -5.98 -13.87 16.47
C ARG A 375 -6.96 -13.07 17.32
N ALA A 376 -7.20 -11.82 16.94
CA ALA A 376 -8.15 -10.94 17.64
C ALA A 376 -9.56 -11.52 17.67
N LEU A 377 -10.05 -12.05 16.54
CA LEU A 377 -11.36 -12.69 16.45
C LEU A 377 -11.45 -14.00 17.22
N ASN A 378 -10.33 -14.61 17.64
CA ASN A 378 -10.32 -15.83 18.43
C ASN A 378 -9.89 -15.60 19.89
N GLY A 379 -9.81 -14.35 20.34
CA GLY A 379 -9.46 -14.01 21.73
C GLY A 379 -8.01 -14.29 22.10
N GLU A 380 -7.11 -14.31 21.12
CA GLU A 380 -5.67 -14.54 21.30
C GLU A 380 -4.86 -13.22 21.44
N VAL A 381 -5.55 -12.14 21.80
CA VAL A 381 -4.98 -10.81 22.05
C VAL A 381 -5.58 -10.26 23.35
N ASP A 382 -4.91 -9.29 23.96
CA ASP A 382 -5.35 -8.72 25.23
C ASP A 382 -6.66 -7.91 25.12
N GLY A 383 -7.41 -7.88 26.22
CA GLY A 383 -8.68 -7.18 26.35
C GLY A 383 -9.91 -8.03 26.01
N PRO A 384 -11.11 -7.43 25.94
CA PRO A 384 -12.35 -8.17 25.72
C PRO A 384 -12.43 -8.80 24.31
N PRO A 385 -13.11 -9.95 24.14
CA PRO A 385 -13.36 -10.51 22.82
C PRO A 385 -14.08 -9.52 21.89
N ILE A 386 -13.79 -9.59 20.60
CA ILE A 386 -14.54 -8.85 19.59
C ILE A 386 -15.91 -9.52 19.39
N HIS A 387 -16.97 -8.72 19.52
CA HIS A 387 -18.37 -9.12 19.35
C HIS A 387 -19.06 -8.38 18.22
N ALA A 388 -18.47 -7.28 17.72
CA ALA A 388 -18.92 -6.62 16.51
C ALA A 388 -17.76 -6.20 15.61
N LEU A 389 -17.89 -6.46 14.31
CA LEU A 389 -16.90 -6.15 13.29
C LEU A 389 -17.56 -5.31 12.18
N MET A 390 -16.93 -4.22 11.78
CA MET A 390 -17.33 -3.43 10.61
C MET A 390 -16.21 -3.47 9.57
N VAL A 391 -16.46 -4.05 8.41
CA VAL A 391 -15.50 -4.14 7.31
C VAL A 391 -15.91 -3.21 6.17
N TYR A 392 -14.98 -2.38 5.70
CA TYR A 392 -15.17 -1.53 4.52
C TYR A 392 -13.82 -1.31 3.84
N ASN A 393 -13.80 -1.11 2.52
CA ASN A 393 -12.57 -0.95 1.74
C ASN A 393 -11.52 -2.08 1.93
N SER A 394 -11.95 -3.27 2.34
CA SER A 394 -11.06 -4.38 2.68
C SER A 394 -11.75 -5.73 2.52
N ASN A 395 -10.95 -6.76 2.22
CA ASN A 395 -11.39 -8.15 2.12
C ASN A 395 -10.43 -9.03 2.97
N PRO A 396 -10.54 -8.97 4.32
CA PRO A 396 -9.59 -9.58 5.25
C PRO A 396 -9.37 -11.07 5.05
N VAL A 397 -10.35 -11.83 4.55
CA VAL A 397 -10.17 -13.26 4.24
C VAL A 397 -9.07 -13.47 3.19
N VAL A 398 -8.89 -12.52 2.27
CA VAL A 398 -7.87 -12.60 1.21
C VAL A 398 -6.60 -11.84 1.54
N VAL A 399 -6.62 -10.85 2.44
CA VAL A 399 -5.43 -10.00 2.69
C VAL A 399 -4.73 -10.23 4.04
N CYS A 400 -5.44 -10.69 5.07
CA CYS A 400 -4.84 -10.99 6.38
C CYS A 400 -4.12 -12.35 6.34
N PRO A 401 -3.01 -12.52 7.09
CA PRO A 401 -2.42 -13.84 7.33
C PRO A 401 -3.30 -14.66 8.27
N ASP A 402 -2.85 -15.86 8.66
CA ASP A 402 -3.62 -16.79 9.51
C ASP A 402 -5.04 -17.02 8.94
N GLN A 403 -5.13 -17.27 7.62
CA GLN A 403 -6.40 -17.33 6.89
C GLN A 403 -7.45 -18.23 7.57
N GLU A 404 -7.04 -19.40 8.07
CA GLU A 404 -7.94 -20.32 8.80
C GLU A 404 -8.46 -19.73 10.12
N LYS A 405 -7.66 -18.96 10.86
CA LYS A 405 -8.13 -18.27 12.07
C LYS A 405 -9.09 -17.14 11.72
N VAL A 406 -8.84 -16.41 10.64
CA VAL A 406 -9.78 -15.39 10.14
C VAL A 406 -11.12 -16.03 9.83
N LEU A 407 -11.13 -17.16 9.11
CA LEU A 407 -12.35 -17.91 8.79
C LEU A 407 -13.06 -18.42 10.06
N ALA A 408 -12.32 -19.04 10.98
CA ALA A 408 -12.88 -19.53 12.24
C ALA A 408 -13.49 -18.40 13.08
N GLY A 409 -12.80 -17.27 13.18
CA GLY A 409 -13.28 -16.08 13.89
C GLY A 409 -14.51 -15.48 13.24
N LEU A 410 -14.52 -15.34 11.91
CA LEU A 410 -15.68 -14.84 11.16
C LEU A 410 -16.86 -15.80 11.17
N ALA A 411 -16.65 -17.10 11.37
CA ALA A 411 -17.72 -18.11 11.45
C ALA A 411 -18.44 -18.15 12.81
N ARG A 412 -17.95 -17.43 13.82
CA ARG A 412 -18.57 -17.34 15.15
C ARG A 412 -19.97 -16.74 15.07
N GLU A 413 -20.97 -17.44 15.59
CA GLU A 413 -22.35 -16.94 15.63
C GLU A 413 -22.57 -15.83 16.67
N ASP A 414 -21.66 -15.65 17.63
CA ASP A 414 -21.68 -14.56 18.61
C ASP A 414 -20.95 -13.29 18.14
N LEU A 415 -20.42 -13.29 16.91
CA LEU A 415 -19.81 -12.14 16.25
C LEU A 415 -20.80 -11.52 15.26
N PHE A 416 -21.23 -10.28 15.52
CA PHE A 416 -22.01 -9.51 14.56
C PHE A 416 -21.10 -8.82 13.54
N THR A 417 -21.23 -9.15 12.26
CA THR A 417 -20.36 -8.64 11.19
C THR A 417 -21.15 -7.82 10.18
N VAL A 418 -20.72 -6.58 9.96
CA VAL A 418 -21.26 -5.68 8.93
C VAL A 418 -20.19 -5.46 7.87
N VAL A 419 -20.56 -5.53 6.60
CA VAL A 419 -19.63 -5.34 5.47
C VAL A 419 -20.20 -4.33 4.47
N SER A 420 -19.51 -3.22 4.23
CA SER A 420 -19.82 -2.28 3.15
C SER A 420 -19.01 -2.65 1.91
N GLU A 421 -19.68 -3.10 0.84
CA GLU A 421 -19.00 -3.74 -0.28
C GLU A 421 -19.81 -3.67 -1.59
N GLN A 422 -19.08 -3.73 -2.71
CA GLN A 422 -19.64 -3.71 -4.08
C GLN A 422 -20.04 -5.11 -4.58
N PHE A 423 -19.43 -6.18 -4.06
CA PHE A 423 -19.64 -7.58 -4.46
C PHE A 423 -19.68 -8.52 -3.27
N LEU A 424 -20.27 -9.71 -3.38
CA LEU A 424 -20.15 -10.72 -2.33
C LEU A 424 -18.75 -11.36 -2.32
N THR A 425 -17.76 -10.63 -1.78
CA THR A 425 -16.38 -11.07 -1.56
C THR A 425 -16.30 -12.22 -0.56
N ASP A 426 -15.14 -12.88 -0.46
CA ASP A 426 -14.93 -13.97 0.52
C ASP A 426 -15.21 -13.52 1.96
N THR A 427 -14.91 -12.26 2.34
CA THR A 427 -15.31 -11.71 3.63
C THR A 427 -16.81 -11.42 3.72
N ALA A 428 -17.42 -10.84 2.67
CA ALA A 428 -18.85 -10.48 2.69
C ALA A 428 -19.77 -11.70 2.89
N GLN A 429 -19.33 -12.91 2.49
CA GLN A 429 -20.07 -14.15 2.73
C GLN A 429 -20.28 -14.50 4.21
N TYR A 430 -19.50 -13.92 5.12
CA TYR A 430 -19.60 -14.12 6.58
C TYR A 430 -20.35 -13.00 7.31
N ALA A 431 -20.77 -11.96 6.58
CA ALA A 431 -21.51 -10.84 7.14
C ALA A 431 -22.90 -11.26 7.63
N ASP A 432 -23.39 -10.59 8.67
CA ASP A 432 -24.80 -10.59 9.05
C ASP A 432 -25.59 -9.54 8.26
N ILE A 433 -24.96 -8.40 7.98
CA ILE A 433 -25.48 -7.32 7.13
C ILE A 433 -24.44 -6.94 6.08
N VAL A 434 -24.85 -6.87 4.81
CA VAL A 434 -24.04 -6.31 3.72
C VAL A 434 -24.69 -5.05 3.20
N LEU A 435 -23.92 -3.97 3.10
CA LEU A 435 -24.38 -2.65 2.66
C LEU A 435 -23.82 -2.34 1.26
N PRO A 436 -24.64 -1.87 0.31
CA PRO A 436 -24.20 -1.61 -1.06
C PRO A 436 -23.28 -0.38 -1.10
N ALA A 437 -22.02 -0.58 -1.51
CA ALA A 437 -21.04 0.50 -1.64
C ALA A 437 -21.07 1.14 -3.04
N ALA A 438 -20.87 2.46 -3.07
CA ALA A 438 -20.64 3.20 -4.30
C ALA A 438 -19.30 2.82 -4.97
N THR A 439 -19.28 2.92 -6.29
CA THR A 439 -18.08 2.93 -7.13
C THR A 439 -17.58 4.36 -7.29
N GLN A 440 -16.39 4.51 -7.87
CA GLN A 440 -15.80 5.83 -8.06
C GLN A 440 -16.63 6.75 -8.96
N LEU A 441 -17.41 6.20 -9.89
CA LEU A 441 -18.24 7.01 -10.79
C LEU A 441 -19.46 7.61 -10.07
N GLU A 442 -19.72 7.25 -8.82
CA GLU A 442 -20.95 7.59 -8.09
C GLU A 442 -20.69 8.45 -6.84
N GLN A 443 -19.44 8.79 -6.55
CA GLN A 443 -19.07 9.47 -5.29
C GLN A 443 -18.15 10.68 -5.49
N THR A 444 -18.24 11.65 -4.57
CA THR A 444 -17.31 12.78 -4.51
C THR A 444 -16.07 12.38 -3.72
N ASP A 445 -14.89 12.77 -4.20
CA ASP A 445 -13.63 12.59 -3.47
C ASP A 445 -12.56 13.57 -3.94
N VAL A 446 -11.50 13.73 -3.15
CA VAL A 446 -10.26 14.41 -3.54
C VAL A 446 -9.12 13.42 -3.37
N MET A 447 -8.24 13.35 -4.36
CA MET A 447 -7.22 12.32 -4.45
C MET A 447 -5.84 12.96 -4.56
N PHE A 448 -4.95 12.59 -3.64
CA PHE A 448 -3.52 12.75 -3.86
C PHE A 448 -2.95 11.44 -4.41
N SER A 449 -1.79 11.55 -5.06
CA SER A 449 -1.03 10.40 -5.54
C SER A 449 0.15 10.13 -4.62
N TRP A 450 0.44 8.86 -4.39
CA TRP A 450 1.69 8.41 -3.74
C TRP A 450 2.74 7.99 -4.76
N GLY A 451 2.65 8.46 -6.01
CA GLY A 451 3.64 8.23 -7.06
C GLY A 451 3.96 9.43 -7.95
N HIS A 452 3.28 10.57 -7.79
CA HIS A 452 3.53 11.84 -8.48
C HIS A 452 2.90 13.03 -7.75
N PHE A 453 3.19 14.26 -8.19
CA PHE A 453 2.76 15.50 -7.54
C PHE A 453 1.46 16.08 -8.10
N TYR A 454 0.48 15.24 -8.45
CA TYR A 454 -0.83 15.74 -8.89
C TYR A 454 -1.90 15.43 -7.85
N ILE A 455 -2.76 16.43 -7.63
CA ILE A 455 -4.00 16.31 -6.86
C ILE A 455 -5.18 16.37 -7.84
N GLY A 456 -6.21 15.56 -7.61
CA GLY A 456 -7.39 15.49 -8.46
C GLY A 456 -8.69 15.52 -7.67
N LEU A 457 -9.73 16.08 -8.27
CA LEU A 457 -11.09 16.05 -7.75
C LEU A 457 -11.91 15.01 -8.53
N ASN A 458 -12.47 14.05 -7.80
CA ASN A 458 -13.46 13.14 -8.33
C ASN A 458 -14.85 13.67 -7.98
N ARG A 459 -15.73 13.73 -8.98
CA ARG A 459 -17.14 14.05 -8.78
C ARG A 459 -17.98 12.92 -9.39
N PRO A 460 -19.18 12.64 -8.85
CA PRO A 460 -20.05 11.64 -9.43
C PRO A 460 -20.27 11.94 -10.93
N SER A 461 -20.00 10.94 -11.76
CA SER A 461 -20.26 10.99 -13.19
C SER A 461 -21.67 10.49 -13.51
N ILE A 462 -22.21 9.62 -12.66
CA ILE A 462 -23.54 9.01 -12.78
C ILE A 462 -24.25 9.03 -11.41
N PRO A 463 -25.58 8.85 -11.37
CA PRO A 463 -26.29 8.56 -10.12
C PRO A 463 -25.85 7.19 -9.57
N PRO A 464 -25.94 6.98 -8.25
CA PRO A 464 -25.71 5.66 -7.66
C PRO A 464 -26.58 4.58 -8.32
N VAL A 465 -25.97 3.42 -8.63
CA VAL A 465 -26.72 2.26 -9.09
C VAL A 465 -27.40 1.59 -7.91
N GLY A 466 -28.73 1.47 -8.00
CA GLY A 466 -29.55 0.95 -6.91
C GLY A 466 -29.52 1.89 -5.71
N GLU A 467 -29.31 1.33 -4.53
CA GLU A 467 -29.28 2.04 -3.25
C GLU A 467 -27.86 2.19 -2.69
N ALA A 468 -26.84 2.09 -3.56
CA ALA A 468 -25.44 2.23 -3.17
C ALA A 468 -25.14 3.63 -2.61
N VAL A 469 -24.26 3.69 -1.60
CA VAL A 469 -23.85 4.96 -0.97
C VAL A 469 -22.33 5.05 -0.87
N SER A 470 -21.80 6.28 -0.86
CA SER A 470 -20.39 6.53 -0.54
C SER A 470 -20.08 6.18 0.92
N ASN A 471 -18.80 6.06 1.25
CA ASN A 471 -18.41 5.82 2.64
C ASN A 471 -18.72 7.03 3.53
N THR A 472 -18.57 8.26 3.01
CA THR A 472 -18.96 9.46 3.76
C THR A 472 -20.44 9.42 4.15
N GLU A 473 -21.33 9.10 3.20
CA GLU A 473 -22.76 8.98 3.45
C GLU A 473 -23.10 7.81 4.39
N LEU A 474 -22.44 6.67 4.23
CA LEU A 474 -22.58 5.54 5.15
C LEU A 474 -22.32 5.95 6.60
N PHE A 475 -21.21 6.65 6.87
CA PHE A 475 -20.87 7.04 8.24
C PHE A 475 -21.77 8.16 8.78
N ARG A 476 -22.33 9.05 7.95
CA ARG A 476 -23.40 9.97 8.38
C ARG A 476 -24.64 9.22 8.84
N ARG A 477 -25.10 8.23 8.07
CA ARG A 477 -26.27 7.40 8.42
C ARG A 477 -26.06 6.60 9.69
N LEU A 478 -24.89 5.97 9.83
CA LEU A 478 -24.53 5.22 11.04
C LEU A 478 -24.43 6.13 12.26
N ALA A 479 -23.84 7.32 12.13
CA ALA A 479 -23.77 8.32 13.20
C ALA A 479 -25.18 8.75 13.64
N ALA A 480 -26.08 9.04 12.69
CA ALA A 480 -27.48 9.38 12.99
C ALA A 480 -28.21 8.23 13.72
N ALA A 481 -28.06 6.98 13.26
CA ALA A 481 -28.67 5.81 13.90
C ALA A 481 -28.11 5.53 15.31
N MET A 482 -26.82 5.84 15.54
CA MET A 482 -26.20 5.79 16.86
C MET A 482 -26.58 6.96 17.76
N GLY A 483 -27.14 8.04 17.21
CA GLY A 483 -27.52 9.26 17.93
C GLY A 483 -26.35 10.18 18.21
N TYR A 484 -25.31 10.16 17.37
CA TYR A 484 -24.19 11.10 17.45
C TYR A 484 -24.56 12.41 16.76
N ASP A 485 -24.29 13.53 17.43
CA ASP A 485 -24.67 14.87 17.00
C ASP A 485 -23.46 15.78 16.74
N ASP A 486 -22.22 15.29 16.87
CA ASP A 486 -21.00 16.03 16.57
C ASP A 486 -21.02 16.60 15.13
N ASP A 487 -20.53 17.83 14.95
CA ASP A 487 -20.65 18.56 13.67
C ASP A 487 -20.05 17.81 12.47
N CYS A 488 -18.99 17.02 12.66
CA CYS A 488 -18.38 16.25 11.56
C CYS A 488 -19.32 15.26 10.91
N PHE A 489 -20.31 14.74 11.64
CA PHE A 489 -21.28 13.78 11.11
C PHE A 489 -22.39 14.46 10.28
N ARG A 490 -22.41 15.80 10.25
CA ARG A 490 -23.34 16.60 9.45
C ARG A 490 -22.66 17.31 8.28
N MET A 491 -21.33 17.21 8.17
CA MET A 491 -20.57 17.83 7.08
C MET A 491 -20.91 17.21 5.73
N THR A 492 -21.15 18.07 4.75
CA THR A 492 -21.24 17.74 3.31
C THR A 492 -19.88 17.24 2.80
N ASP A 493 -19.86 16.58 1.64
CA ASP A 493 -18.59 16.15 1.03
C ASP A 493 -17.71 17.37 0.68
N GLU A 494 -18.31 18.48 0.26
CA GLU A 494 -17.64 19.76 0.00
C GLU A 494 -16.97 20.34 1.25
N GLU A 495 -17.65 20.30 2.40
CA GLU A 495 -17.07 20.72 3.69
C GLU A 495 -15.93 19.80 4.12
N LEU A 496 -16.06 18.49 3.89
CA LEU A 496 -14.98 17.54 4.15
C LEU A 496 -13.77 17.80 3.25
N ILE A 497 -13.95 18.10 1.96
CA ILE A 497 -12.86 18.53 1.06
C ILE A 497 -12.16 19.78 1.61
N ALA A 498 -12.94 20.77 2.08
CA ALA A 498 -12.40 22.00 2.62
C ALA A 498 -11.55 21.76 3.88
N ALA A 499 -11.91 20.78 4.68
CA ALA A 499 -11.20 20.40 5.90
C ALA A 499 -10.02 19.44 5.65
N ALA A 500 -10.06 18.66 4.57
CA ALA A 500 -9.11 17.58 4.29
C ALA A 500 -7.68 18.07 3.96
N TYR A 501 -7.52 19.32 3.52
CA TYR A 501 -6.22 19.89 3.14
C TYR A 501 -6.04 21.28 3.72
N ASP A 502 -4.79 21.64 4.02
CA ASP A 502 -4.42 23.04 4.16
C ASP A 502 -4.29 23.69 2.78
N TRP A 503 -5.43 24.16 2.24
CA TRP A 503 -5.53 24.87 0.96
C TRP A 503 -4.75 26.20 0.93
N SER A 504 -4.24 26.68 2.06
CA SER A 504 -3.37 27.87 2.12
C SER A 504 -1.89 27.55 2.00
N ALA A 505 -1.51 26.26 2.05
CA ALA A 505 -0.12 25.84 1.97
C ALA A 505 0.52 26.26 0.63
N PRO A 506 1.82 26.64 0.62
CA PRO A 506 2.51 27.04 -0.61
C PRO A 506 2.42 26.04 -1.76
N ALA A 507 2.41 24.74 -1.45
CA ALA A 507 2.28 23.65 -2.43
C ALA A 507 0.91 23.62 -3.14
N LEU A 508 -0.12 24.27 -2.59
CA LEU A 508 -1.46 24.39 -3.17
C LEU A 508 -1.78 25.81 -3.64
N GLN A 509 -0.79 26.71 -3.71
CA GLN A 509 -1.02 28.07 -4.19
C GLN A 509 -1.61 28.04 -5.62
N GLY A 510 -2.79 28.65 -5.79
CA GLY A 510 -3.53 28.65 -7.05
C GLY A 510 -4.38 27.39 -7.30
N ILE A 511 -4.37 26.42 -6.38
CA ILE A 511 -5.15 25.19 -6.42
C ILE A 511 -6.22 25.25 -5.32
N THR A 512 -7.48 25.21 -5.73
CA THR A 512 -8.65 25.17 -4.84
C THR A 512 -9.63 24.10 -5.31
N PRO A 513 -10.59 23.67 -4.47
CA PRO A 513 -11.66 22.78 -4.90
C PRO A 513 -12.41 23.28 -6.13
N GLN A 514 -12.61 24.60 -6.26
CA GLN A 514 -13.27 25.21 -7.42
C GLN A 514 -12.42 25.07 -8.68
N THR A 515 -11.12 25.41 -8.62
CA THR A 515 -10.24 25.24 -9.78
C THR A 515 -10.14 23.76 -10.19
N LEU A 516 -10.10 22.84 -9.22
CA LEU A 516 -10.11 21.40 -9.50
C LEU A 516 -11.44 20.92 -10.08
N ALA A 517 -12.58 21.55 -9.75
CA ALA A 517 -13.84 21.25 -10.41
C ALA A 517 -13.85 21.71 -11.88
N GLU A 518 -13.10 22.76 -12.23
CA GLU A 518 -12.95 23.25 -13.59
C GLU A 518 -11.93 22.46 -14.41
N THR A 519 -10.82 22.03 -13.80
CA THR A 519 -9.70 21.36 -14.50
C THR A 519 -9.68 19.84 -14.32
N GLY A 520 -10.27 19.32 -13.24
CA GLY A 520 -10.22 17.92 -12.82
C GLY A 520 -9.01 17.59 -11.95
N TRP A 521 -7.84 18.13 -12.29
CA TRP A 521 -6.58 17.89 -11.59
C TRP A 521 -5.66 19.11 -11.67
N ALA A 522 -4.67 19.16 -10.80
CA ALA A 522 -3.59 20.15 -10.81
C ALA A 522 -2.29 19.52 -10.31
N ARG A 523 -1.16 19.94 -10.90
CA ARG A 523 0.15 19.65 -10.32
C ARG A 523 0.36 20.58 -9.13
N LEU A 524 0.91 20.07 -8.03
CA LEU A 524 1.31 20.87 -6.89
C LEU A 524 2.24 22.02 -7.35
N ASN A 525 2.10 23.17 -6.70
CA ASN A 525 2.93 24.35 -6.90
C ASN A 525 4.32 24.13 -6.27
N LEU A 526 5.09 23.26 -6.92
CA LEU A 526 6.48 22.92 -6.61
C LEU A 526 7.36 23.37 -7.77
N PRO A 527 8.69 23.56 -7.57
CA PRO A 527 9.62 23.78 -8.66
C PRO A 527 9.42 22.81 -9.83
N SER A 528 9.83 23.26 -11.02
CA SER A 528 9.73 22.46 -12.23
C SER A 528 10.53 21.16 -12.09
N PRO A 529 10.19 20.09 -12.82
CA PRO A 529 11.01 18.88 -12.83
C PRO A 529 12.47 19.11 -13.23
N ASP A 530 12.77 20.19 -13.95
CA ASP A 530 14.13 20.58 -14.36
C ASP A 530 14.93 21.25 -13.23
N ASP A 531 14.26 21.72 -12.17
CA ASP A 531 14.86 22.45 -11.05
C ASP A 531 14.59 21.80 -9.68
N TYR A 532 13.80 20.72 -9.64
CA TYR A 532 13.36 20.11 -8.38
C TYR A 532 14.49 19.31 -7.71
N ALA A 533 15.19 19.97 -6.80
CA ALA A 533 16.20 19.37 -5.92
C ALA A 533 16.08 19.97 -4.50
N PRO A 534 15.02 19.64 -3.74
CA PRO A 534 14.71 20.29 -2.46
C PRO A 534 15.81 20.08 -1.40
N HIS A 535 16.68 19.09 -1.61
CA HIS A 535 17.75 18.73 -0.69
C HIS A 535 19.15 18.99 -1.23
N ALA A 536 19.28 19.85 -2.25
CA ALA A 536 20.57 20.14 -2.84
C ALA A 536 21.54 20.82 -1.87
N GLU A 537 20.99 21.63 -0.96
CA GLU A 537 21.71 22.36 0.08
C GLU A 537 21.24 21.93 1.48
N GLY A 538 20.85 20.66 1.64
CA GLY A 538 20.32 20.11 2.89
C GLY A 538 18.84 20.44 3.12
N GLY A 539 18.48 20.93 4.30
CA GLY A 539 17.08 21.29 4.61
C GLY A 539 16.15 20.08 4.75
N PHE A 540 16.69 18.96 5.24
CA PHE A 540 15.88 17.77 5.53
C PHE A 540 14.97 18.07 6.72
N PRO A 541 13.68 17.68 6.69
CA PRO A 541 12.76 17.84 7.81
C PRO A 541 13.01 16.82 8.94
N THR A 542 14.28 16.62 9.29
CA THR A 542 14.75 15.82 10.44
C THR A 542 15.05 16.77 11.61
N PRO A 543 15.17 16.25 12.85
CA PRO A 543 15.55 17.06 14.01
C PRO A 543 16.85 17.87 13.84
N SER A 544 17.84 17.33 13.11
CA SER A 544 19.10 18.03 12.83
C SER A 544 19.07 18.99 11.63
N GLY A 545 18.02 18.95 10.80
CA GLY A 545 17.99 19.66 9.51
C GLY A 545 18.85 19.00 8.41
N ARG A 546 19.45 17.85 8.71
CA ARG A 546 20.40 17.10 7.87
C ARG A 546 19.88 15.71 7.55
N HIS A 547 20.49 15.05 6.57
CA HIS A 547 20.26 13.63 6.35
C HIS A 547 20.94 12.82 7.46
N GLU A 548 20.15 12.12 8.26
CA GLU A 548 20.63 11.42 9.46
C GLU A 548 20.97 9.96 9.14
N PHE A 549 22.26 9.67 8.92
CA PHE A 549 22.74 8.28 8.94
C PHE A 549 22.64 7.73 10.37
N LEU A 550 23.04 8.55 11.34
CA LEU A 550 22.78 8.38 12.77
C LEU A 550 21.49 9.12 13.13
N SER A 551 20.38 8.38 13.18
CA SER A 551 19.04 8.93 13.46
C SER A 551 18.88 9.33 14.92
N GLY A 552 18.60 10.62 15.16
CA GLY A 552 18.22 11.12 16.48
C GLY A 552 16.83 10.64 16.91
N ALA A 553 15.95 10.36 15.94
CA ALA A 553 14.60 9.84 16.20
C ALA A 553 14.61 8.43 16.84
N ALA A 554 15.69 7.65 16.66
CA ALA A 554 15.85 6.34 17.27
C ALA A 554 15.80 6.37 18.81
N ALA A 555 16.15 7.50 19.44
CA ALA A 555 16.06 7.67 20.90
C ALA A 555 14.61 7.57 21.43
N GLY A 556 13.60 7.81 20.57
CA GLY A 556 12.18 7.65 20.90
C GLY A 556 11.66 6.21 20.81
N GLY A 557 12.48 5.26 20.35
CA GLY A 557 12.07 3.87 20.09
C GLY A 557 11.30 3.71 18.77
N ASP A 558 10.77 2.51 18.53
CA ASP A 558 9.96 2.24 17.34
C ASP A 558 8.57 2.89 17.47
N PHE A 559 8.06 3.35 16.34
CA PHE A 559 6.76 3.99 16.25
C PHE A 559 6.06 3.67 14.94
N VAL A 560 4.73 3.69 15.01
CA VAL A 560 3.82 3.66 13.85
C VAL A 560 3.21 5.04 13.72
N LEU A 561 3.25 5.60 12.52
CA LEU A 561 2.70 6.93 12.23
C LEU A 561 1.19 7.00 12.52
N PRO A 562 0.68 8.13 13.07
CA PRO A 562 -0.72 8.27 13.48
C PRO A 562 -1.75 8.02 12.38
N LEU A 563 -1.38 8.31 11.12
CA LEU A 563 -2.18 8.00 9.93
C LEU A 563 -2.67 6.54 9.92
N PHE A 564 -1.82 5.60 10.33
CA PHE A 564 -2.13 4.18 10.36
C PHE A 564 -2.89 3.76 11.62
N ARG A 565 -3.17 4.66 12.56
CA ARG A 565 -3.74 4.36 13.89
C ARG A 565 -4.88 5.28 14.28
N GLN A 566 -5.68 5.73 13.30
CA GLN A 566 -6.81 6.63 13.53
C GLN A 566 -6.43 7.94 14.24
N GLY A 567 -5.21 8.44 14.00
CA GLY A 567 -4.64 9.61 14.68
C GLY A 567 -4.16 9.33 16.11
N SER A 568 -4.01 8.07 16.53
CA SER A 568 -3.48 7.73 17.85
C SER A 568 -1.95 7.77 17.90
N ASN A 569 -1.43 8.39 18.96
CA ASN A 569 -0.03 8.35 19.35
C ASN A 569 0.20 7.51 20.63
N GLU A 570 -0.84 6.92 21.20
CA GLU A 570 -0.77 6.12 22.43
C GLU A 570 -0.29 4.70 22.14
N ALA A 571 0.23 4.00 23.15
CA ALA A 571 0.65 2.60 23.08
C ALA A 571 1.49 2.27 21.83
N GLN A 572 2.50 3.10 21.54
CA GLN A 572 3.46 2.84 20.46
C GLN A 572 4.22 1.52 20.71
N PRO A 573 4.70 0.85 19.64
CA PRO A 573 5.56 -0.34 19.75
C PRO A 573 6.71 -0.13 20.75
N GLY A 574 7.35 1.04 20.70
CA GLY A 574 8.48 1.38 21.54
C GLY A 574 9.69 0.49 21.28
N GLY A 575 10.43 0.15 22.34
CA GLY A 575 11.61 -0.71 22.23
C GLY A 575 12.87 0.02 21.75
N VAL A 576 13.97 -0.73 21.68
CA VAL A 576 15.29 -0.18 21.32
C VAL A 576 15.45 -0.18 19.81
N VAL A 577 15.65 1.00 19.23
CA VAL A 577 16.02 1.18 17.84
C VAL A 577 17.50 1.52 17.77
N ASP A 578 18.25 0.80 16.91
CA ASP A 578 19.65 1.14 16.63
C ASP A 578 19.69 2.48 15.88
N PRO A 579 20.44 3.48 16.36
CA PRO A 579 20.51 4.78 15.69
C PRO A 579 21.21 4.70 14.34
N LEU A 580 21.90 3.61 13.99
CA LEU A 580 22.48 3.36 12.66
C LEU A 580 21.74 2.22 11.94
N PRO A 581 21.72 2.22 10.58
CA PRO A 581 21.25 1.08 9.83
C PRO A 581 22.12 -0.16 10.07
N ARG A 582 21.51 -1.35 10.01
CA ARG A 582 22.16 -2.65 10.13
C ARG A 582 21.46 -3.68 9.24
N TYR A 583 22.19 -4.72 8.86
CA TYR A 583 21.56 -5.88 8.27
C TYR A 583 20.95 -6.77 9.36
N VAL A 584 19.68 -7.14 9.17
CA VAL A 584 19.03 -8.21 9.93
C VAL A 584 18.75 -9.35 8.97
N PRO A 585 19.39 -10.52 9.13
CA PRO A 585 19.20 -11.62 8.21
C PRO A 585 17.75 -12.14 8.26
N PRO A 586 17.23 -12.66 7.13
CA PRO A 586 15.94 -13.35 7.12
C PRO A 586 16.02 -14.60 7.99
N ALA A 587 14.87 -15.17 8.36
CA ALA A 587 14.84 -16.43 9.09
C ALA A 587 15.57 -17.53 8.29
N GLY A 588 16.40 -18.33 8.96
CA GLY A 588 17.09 -19.45 8.35
C GLY A 588 16.13 -20.54 7.83
N THR A 589 16.62 -21.40 6.94
CA THR A 589 15.86 -22.59 6.52
C THR A 589 15.96 -23.67 7.59
N ASP A 590 14.84 -24.30 7.96
CA ASP A 590 14.80 -25.43 8.89
C ASP A 590 15.09 -26.79 8.23
N GLY A 591 15.45 -26.79 6.94
CA GLY A 591 15.68 -27.98 6.12
C GLY A 591 14.39 -28.66 5.62
N ALA A 592 13.29 -28.57 6.38
CA ALA A 592 11.97 -29.03 5.95
C ALA A 592 11.36 -28.12 4.87
N HIS A 593 11.62 -26.81 4.99
CA HIS A 593 11.12 -25.74 4.13
C HIS A 593 12.27 -24.97 3.48
N PRO A 594 13.01 -25.59 2.53
CA PRO A 594 14.26 -25.03 2.00
C PRO A 594 14.06 -23.89 0.99
N LEU A 595 12.83 -23.67 0.49
CA LEU A 595 12.55 -22.63 -0.49
C LEU A 595 11.97 -21.37 0.17
N CYS A 596 12.11 -20.26 -0.53
CA CYS A 596 11.62 -18.95 -0.13
C CYS A 596 10.47 -18.51 -1.03
N LEU A 597 9.26 -18.42 -0.49
CA LEU A 597 8.09 -17.88 -1.15
C LEU A 597 8.10 -16.35 -1.13
N ILE A 598 7.87 -15.76 -2.29
CA ILE A 598 7.49 -14.36 -2.46
C ILE A 598 6.10 -14.27 -3.09
N SER A 599 5.30 -13.30 -2.64
CA SER A 599 3.92 -13.13 -3.09
C SER A 599 3.64 -11.73 -3.67
N PRO A 600 4.18 -11.41 -4.87
CA PRO A 600 3.99 -10.11 -5.46
C PRO A 600 2.52 -9.85 -5.83
N LYS A 601 2.20 -8.57 -6.05
CA LYS A 601 0.87 -8.17 -6.56
C LYS A 601 0.62 -8.78 -7.95
N SER A 602 -0.61 -9.21 -8.18
CA SER A 602 -1.08 -9.69 -9.48
C SER A 602 -1.01 -8.62 -10.58
N HIS A 603 -0.84 -9.04 -11.84
CA HIS A 603 -0.78 -8.13 -12.99
C HIS A 603 -2.16 -7.58 -13.36
N ALA A 604 -3.24 -8.36 -13.25
CA ALA A 604 -4.59 -7.89 -13.62
C ALA A 604 -5.50 -7.55 -12.42
N TYR A 605 -5.07 -7.81 -11.19
CA TYR A 605 -5.83 -7.48 -9.97
C TYR A 605 -5.17 -6.35 -9.17
N ILE A 606 -5.95 -5.66 -8.34
CA ILE A 606 -5.43 -4.76 -7.29
C ILE A 606 -5.76 -5.40 -5.95
N ASN A 607 -4.76 -5.98 -5.29
CA ASN A 607 -5.02 -6.84 -4.13
C ASN A 607 -6.08 -7.90 -4.53
N SER A 608 -7.21 -7.97 -3.84
CA SER A 608 -8.34 -8.84 -4.21
C SER A 608 -9.42 -8.17 -5.07
N SER A 609 -9.28 -6.88 -5.39
CA SER A 609 -10.19 -6.21 -6.33
C SER A 609 -9.97 -6.70 -7.75
N TYR A 610 -11.07 -6.79 -8.51
CA TYR A 610 -11.13 -7.27 -9.90
C TYR A 610 -10.96 -8.77 -10.10
N ALA A 611 -10.64 -9.53 -9.04
CA ALA A 611 -10.47 -10.97 -9.15
C ALA A 611 -11.76 -11.69 -9.59
N ASN A 612 -12.94 -11.10 -9.40
CA ASN A 612 -14.22 -11.63 -9.87
C ASN A 612 -14.57 -11.28 -11.33
N LEU A 613 -13.88 -10.33 -11.97
CA LEU A 613 -14.24 -9.89 -13.31
C LEU A 613 -13.58 -10.75 -14.39
N ALA A 614 -14.38 -11.23 -15.33
CA ALA A 614 -13.94 -12.17 -16.36
C ALA A 614 -12.81 -11.63 -17.26
N ALA A 615 -12.80 -10.33 -17.55
CA ALA A 615 -11.74 -9.72 -18.37
C ALA A 615 -10.37 -9.79 -17.67
N GLN A 616 -10.33 -9.45 -16.39
CA GLN A 616 -9.11 -9.47 -15.58
C GLN A 616 -8.67 -10.90 -15.27
N GLN A 617 -9.61 -11.82 -15.03
CA GLN A 617 -9.31 -13.25 -14.87
C GLN A 617 -8.62 -13.84 -16.10
N ARG A 618 -9.09 -13.51 -17.32
CA ARG A 618 -8.45 -13.98 -18.57
C ARG A 618 -7.02 -13.48 -18.72
N VAL A 619 -6.73 -12.26 -18.27
CA VAL A 619 -5.38 -11.67 -18.34
C VAL A 619 -4.47 -12.22 -17.24
N GLN A 620 -4.98 -12.38 -16.02
CA GLN A 620 -4.18 -12.89 -14.91
C GLN A 620 -3.85 -14.38 -15.09
N GLY A 621 -4.81 -15.15 -15.59
CA GLY A 621 -4.71 -16.60 -15.65
C GLY A 621 -4.98 -17.28 -14.31
N GLU A 622 -4.78 -18.60 -14.32
CA GLU A 622 -4.96 -19.44 -13.13
C GLU A 622 -3.84 -19.15 -12.10
N PRO A 623 -4.15 -19.15 -10.78
CA PRO A 623 -3.12 -19.12 -9.75
C PRO A 623 -2.02 -20.19 -9.97
N SER A 624 -0.76 -19.77 -9.88
CA SER A 624 0.41 -20.60 -10.19
C SER A 624 1.56 -20.35 -9.21
N ALA A 625 2.45 -21.34 -9.09
CA ALA A 625 3.73 -21.26 -8.39
C ALA A 625 4.87 -21.37 -9.40
N TRP A 626 5.71 -20.34 -9.48
CA TRP A 626 6.82 -20.28 -10.41
C TRP A 626 8.08 -20.82 -9.73
N LEU A 627 8.79 -21.71 -10.42
CA LEU A 627 9.94 -22.45 -9.91
C LEU A 627 11.08 -22.42 -10.91
N HIS A 628 12.31 -22.30 -10.41
CA HIS A 628 13.49 -22.48 -11.24
C HIS A 628 13.59 -23.96 -11.72
N PRO A 629 14.07 -24.25 -12.93
CA PRO A 629 14.16 -25.62 -13.45
C PRO A 629 14.89 -26.60 -12.54
N THR A 630 15.97 -26.15 -11.88
CA THR A 630 16.70 -26.97 -10.90
C THR A 630 15.85 -27.32 -9.69
N ASP A 631 15.12 -26.36 -9.11
CA ASP A 631 14.31 -26.62 -7.92
C ASP A 631 13.11 -27.52 -8.22
N ALA A 632 12.56 -27.40 -9.43
CA ALA A 632 11.51 -28.28 -9.95
C ALA A 632 12.03 -29.71 -10.17
N ALA A 633 13.20 -29.85 -10.81
CA ALA A 633 13.84 -31.15 -11.05
C ALA A 633 14.20 -31.88 -9.75
N ASP A 634 14.75 -31.16 -8.76
CA ASP A 634 15.07 -31.69 -7.42
C ASP A 634 13.82 -32.27 -6.70
N ARG A 635 12.61 -31.87 -7.13
CA ARG A 635 11.31 -32.27 -6.57
C ARG A 635 10.49 -33.16 -7.50
N GLY A 636 11.00 -33.53 -8.67
CA GLY A 636 10.25 -34.31 -9.67
C GLY A 636 8.99 -33.60 -10.20
N VAL A 637 8.98 -32.27 -10.18
CA VAL A 637 7.90 -31.41 -10.70
C VAL A 637 8.20 -31.04 -12.15
N VAL A 638 7.21 -31.15 -13.03
CA VAL A 638 7.29 -30.62 -14.40
C VAL A 638 6.30 -29.47 -14.60
N ASP A 639 6.49 -28.71 -15.67
CA ASP A 639 5.61 -27.58 -16.00
C ASP A 639 4.14 -28.02 -16.13
N GLY A 640 3.24 -27.24 -15.53
CA GLY A 640 1.79 -27.51 -15.54
C GLY A 640 1.29 -28.50 -14.49
N ASP A 641 2.17 -29.21 -13.78
CA ASP A 641 1.80 -30.10 -12.68
C ASP A 641 1.01 -29.34 -11.61
N LEU A 642 0.07 -30.03 -10.98
CA LEU A 642 -0.56 -29.51 -9.77
C LEU A 642 0.40 -29.73 -8.61
N VAL A 643 0.74 -28.67 -7.89
CA VAL A 643 1.69 -28.71 -6.78
C VAL A 643 1.08 -28.13 -5.52
N ARG A 644 1.47 -28.74 -4.40
CA ARG A 644 1.20 -28.27 -3.04
C ARG A 644 2.39 -27.43 -2.60
N VAL A 645 2.16 -26.16 -2.31
CA VAL A 645 3.16 -25.26 -1.69
C VAL A 645 2.74 -25.07 -0.24
N PHE A 646 3.62 -25.38 0.71
CA PHE A 646 3.21 -25.49 2.11
C PHE A 646 4.31 -25.17 3.11
N ASN A 647 3.89 -24.93 4.35
CA ASN A 647 4.71 -25.00 5.55
C ASN A 647 3.86 -25.41 6.77
N ASP A 648 4.40 -25.29 7.98
CA ASP A 648 3.69 -25.65 9.22
C ASP A 648 2.40 -24.85 9.49
N ARG A 649 2.21 -23.70 8.83
CA ARG A 649 1.00 -22.85 9.01
C ARG A 649 -0.12 -23.24 8.07
N GLY A 650 0.19 -23.66 6.85
CA GLY A 650 -0.81 -23.95 5.85
C GLY A 650 -0.24 -24.28 4.49
N GLU A 651 -1.14 -24.38 3.51
CA GLU A 651 -0.80 -24.80 2.15
C GLU A 651 -1.68 -24.14 1.11
N ILE A 652 -1.20 -24.13 -0.14
CA ILE A 652 -1.96 -23.79 -1.33
C ILE A 652 -1.76 -24.87 -2.40
N LEU A 653 -2.78 -25.04 -3.23
CA LEU A 653 -2.78 -25.95 -4.36
C LEU A 653 -2.87 -25.15 -5.66
N VAL A 654 -1.78 -25.14 -6.44
CA VAL A 654 -1.63 -24.29 -7.63
C VAL A 654 -0.88 -25.03 -8.74
N ARG A 655 -0.91 -24.52 -9.97
CA ARG A 655 -0.10 -25.10 -11.06
C ARG A 655 1.34 -24.62 -11.00
N ALA A 656 2.28 -25.53 -11.24
CA ALA A 656 3.68 -25.20 -11.41
C ALA A 656 3.90 -24.49 -12.75
N VAL A 657 4.72 -23.43 -12.73
CA VAL A 657 5.30 -22.79 -13.90
C VAL A 657 6.82 -22.92 -13.78
N VAL A 658 7.45 -23.71 -14.64
CA VAL A 658 8.90 -23.95 -14.57
C VAL A 658 9.62 -22.98 -15.50
N THR A 659 10.46 -22.10 -14.94
CA THR A 659 11.07 -20.98 -15.68
C THR A 659 12.37 -20.48 -15.06
N GLU A 660 13.32 -20.05 -15.90
CA GLU A 660 14.58 -19.42 -15.48
C GLU A 660 14.40 -17.96 -15.02
N GLU A 661 13.22 -17.37 -15.20
CA GLU A 661 12.96 -15.98 -14.78
C GLU A 661 12.85 -15.83 -13.25
N VAL A 662 12.74 -16.92 -12.49
CA VAL A 662 12.75 -16.92 -11.02
C VAL A 662 14.10 -17.47 -10.53
N THR A 663 14.72 -16.81 -9.54
CA THR A 663 16.00 -17.24 -8.99
C THR A 663 15.87 -18.59 -8.27
N ARG A 664 16.92 -19.44 -8.35
CA ARG A 664 16.98 -20.71 -7.61
C ARG A 664 16.74 -20.48 -6.10
N GLY A 665 15.99 -21.38 -5.47
CA GLY A 665 15.59 -21.31 -4.07
C GLY A 665 14.34 -20.45 -3.85
N VAL A 666 13.77 -19.83 -4.89
CA VAL A 666 12.60 -18.95 -4.79
C VAL A 666 11.37 -19.62 -5.40
N VAL A 667 10.24 -19.51 -4.71
CA VAL A 667 8.89 -19.78 -5.25
C VAL A 667 8.18 -18.45 -5.39
N MET A 668 7.63 -18.14 -6.57
CA MET A 668 6.76 -16.97 -6.72
C MET A 668 5.32 -17.41 -6.92
N ALA A 669 4.42 -16.95 -6.05
CA ALA A 669 2.98 -17.13 -6.21
C ALA A 669 2.26 -15.80 -5.93
N SER A 670 1.60 -15.22 -6.94
CA SER A 670 0.99 -13.89 -6.79
C SER A 670 -0.18 -13.88 -5.82
N MET A 671 -0.31 -12.82 -5.03
CA MET A 671 -1.51 -12.59 -4.21
C MET A 671 -2.67 -11.99 -5.02
N GLY A 672 -3.90 -12.19 -4.54
CA GLY A 672 -5.08 -11.44 -5.00
C GLY A 672 -6.26 -12.27 -5.52
N ALA A 673 -6.05 -13.53 -5.90
CA ALA A 673 -7.18 -14.41 -6.23
C ALA A 673 -8.10 -14.59 -5.03
N TRP A 674 -9.42 -14.68 -5.28
CA TRP A 674 -10.37 -14.99 -4.23
C TRP A 674 -10.18 -16.43 -3.77
N ARG A 675 -10.44 -16.69 -2.49
CA ARG A 675 -10.40 -18.02 -1.90
C ARG A 675 -11.32 -18.99 -2.65
N ALA A 676 -12.52 -18.52 -3.03
CA ALA A 676 -13.46 -19.30 -3.83
C ALA A 676 -12.93 -19.74 -5.22
N GLN A 677 -11.86 -19.12 -5.72
CA GLN A 677 -11.24 -19.44 -7.01
C GLN A 677 -10.01 -20.34 -6.88
N ALA A 678 -9.51 -20.57 -5.66
CA ALA A 678 -8.32 -21.38 -5.42
C ALA A 678 -8.66 -22.87 -5.33
N LYS A 679 -7.83 -23.73 -5.95
CA LYS A 679 -8.08 -25.18 -6.07
C LYS A 679 -8.06 -25.98 -4.76
N GLY A 680 -7.62 -25.38 -3.66
CA GLY A 680 -7.72 -25.92 -2.29
C GLY A 680 -8.48 -25.01 -1.32
N GLN A 681 -9.19 -24.01 -1.84
CA GLN A 681 -9.80 -22.94 -1.04
C GLN A 681 -8.82 -22.28 -0.05
N ALA A 682 -7.57 -22.10 -0.46
CA ALA A 682 -6.55 -21.41 0.30
C ALA A 682 -5.73 -20.51 -0.62
N THR A 683 -5.26 -19.38 -0.10
CA THR A 683 -4.40 -18.43 -0.82
C THR A 683 -3.05 -18.32 -0.13
N VAL A 684 -2.08 -17.60 -0.71
CA VAL A 684 -0.74 -17.42 -0.13
C VAL A 684 -0.75 -16.94 1.32
N ASN A 685 -1.82 -16.26 1.74
CA ASN A 685 -1.99 -15.80 3.12
C ASN A 685 -2.30 -16.91 4.15
N ALA A 686 -2.57 -18.14 3.71
CA ALA A 686 -2.56 -19.32 4.58
C ALA A 686 -1.13 -19.72 5.03
N ILE A 687 -0.10 -19.27 4.30
CA ILE A 687 1.31 -19.69 4.45
C ILE A 687 2.17 -18.58 5.06
N ASN A 688 1.80 -17.32 4.80
CA ASN A 688 2.54 -16.14 5.25
C ASN A 688 2.65 -16.08 6.78
N PRO A 689 3.79 -15.63 7.33
CA PRO A 689 3.94 -15.47 8.77
C PRO A 689 3.18 -14.23 9.27
N THR A 690 3.04 -14.14 10.59
CA THR A 690 2.34 -13.04 11.27
C THR A 690 3.30 -12.12 12.01
N GLY A 691 4.61 -12.26 11.79
CA GLY A 691 5.64 -11.46 12.46
C GLY A 691 5.75 -10.06 11.86
N PHE A 692 6.18 -9.11 12.68
CA PHE A 692 6.52 -7.76 12.24
C PHE A 692 8.03 -7.64 11.98
N ALA A 693 8.38 -6.71 11.10
CA ALA A 693 9.73 -6.24 10.88
C ALA A 693 10.19 -5.36 12.05
N ASP A 694 11.45 -4.93 12.00
CA ASP A 694 12.13 -4.17 13.03
C ASP A 694 11.57 -2.76 13.27
N LEU A 695 10.83 -2.17 12.33
CA LEU A 695 10.24 -0.84 12.46
C LEU A 695 8.79 -0.77 11.95
N GLY A 696 8.00 0.11 12.58
CA GLY A 696 6.69 0.54 12.13
C GLY A 696 5.66 -0.59 12.06
N HIS A 697 5.84 -1.67 12.83
CA HIS A 697 5.00 -2.87 12.80
C HIS A 697 4.70 -3.36 11.36
N ALA A 698 5.64 -3.21 10.43
CA ALA A 698 5.44 -3.68 9.07
C ALA A 698 5.40 -5.21 9.04
N PRO A 699 4.48 -5.86 8.32
CA PRO A 699 4.43 -7.32 8.22
C PRO A 699 5.59 -7.91 7.43
N THR A 700 6.00 -9.12 7.82
CA THR A 700 7.02 -9.93 7.14
C THR A 700 6.34 -11.00 6.30
N PHE A 701 6.63 -11.08 5.00
CA PHE A 701 6.11 -12.15 4.12
C PHE A 701 6.84 -12.28 2.79
N SER A 702 7.86 -11.46 2.51
CA SER A 702 8.67 -11.55 1.28
C SER A 702 9.91 -12.43 1.46
N ASP A 703 9.98 -13.21 2.53
CA ASP A 703 11.03 -14.19 2.82
C ASP A 703 10.49 -15.53 3.37
N THR A 704 9.20 -15.81 3.14
CA THR A 704 8.43 -16.90 3.74
C THR A 704 9.01 -18.28 3.38
N LYS A 705 9.36 -19.11 4.37
CA LYS A 705 9.88 -20.45 4.09
C LYS A 705 8.77 -21.43 3.73
N VAL A 706 9.00 -22.21 2.66
CA VAL A 706 8.06 -23.20 2.12
C VAL A 706 8.77 -24.44 1.58
N GLN A 707 7.99 -25.50 1.40
CA GLN A 707 8.31 -26.65 0.57
C GLN A 707 7.30 -26.76 -0.58
N VAL A 708 7.71 -27.43 -1.65
CA VAL A 708 6.87 -27.74 -2.81
C VAL A 708 6.90 -29.24 -3.05
N GLU A 709 5.72 -29.81 -3.26
CA GLU A 709 5.54 -31.22 -3.62
C GLU A 709 4.54 -31.35 -4.77
N ARG A 710 4.74 -32.36 -5.62
CA ARG A 710 3.75 -32.72 -6.62
C ARG A 710 2.53 -33.34 -5.93
N SER A 711 1.33 -32.83 -6.26
CA SER A 711 0.05 -33.30 -5.70
C SER A 711 -0.50 -34.54 -6.39
#